data_AF-A0A8T4CC84-F1
#
_entry.id   AF-A0A8T4CC84-F1
#
_cell.length_a   1.000
_cell.length_b   1.000
_cell.length_c   1.000
_cell.angle_alpha   90.00
_cell.angle_beta   90.00
_cell.angle_gamma   90.00
#
_symmetry.space_group_name_H-M   'P 1'
#
loop_
_entity.id
_entity.type
_entity.pdbx_description
1 polymer ?
#
loop_
_entity_poly.entity_id
_entity_poly.type
_entity_poly.pdbx_seq_one_letter_code
_entity_poly.pdbx_strand_id
1 'polypeptide(L)'
;MKRKTELALGLLFVTAIILLIASPASATGGRDAPVLEDQTGITAPVEPGTQITFKVKYTDPDDQPAIHHALQVDDAGQYVMEQLDPADLNSSDGMVYFWNLTLPGGTHRYSYHFSDGTNWSNTTDATITVLHAPSAGDWVVSSPTAVRDAAIELQGNLLVNSGASLALGNCSIKFNCGSDGQYGILVKTGGALTMTDGTVISKTTGGKAWCFEVEPGGTLTVKGSEIWYAGYENVADNSAMAVYVQGNTLIEDSLIVATCKGIIAENTNLVMRNTTVKEAYRRNVEATNATITMEDCAIYHSIDACNVEFFAGTNAYITRCTIQKNGHNGIWMKDGAKATVTGCLITESNQNGIWMDNRCQLTISDTIIEKAQQNGMWVNGSCTVTATNLTIRNNAWNGTWISGGKITMTMSRIETHELHGFAAFDGCDVTFTRNLVNNSKRHNYETTNCTTLMEDCTFLPSRDACNVEFFVYSKATVRRVNITGAGHNCFWLSDHVEVTIEGGNFGESPNNVIWANLSSKVTVRDCVLSRAQKNGIWAADSTIIVENCVIRDNGLGGGADGWGINVENCALTVTGCTFSNNPRGQILVKHPLSVKVLDGKGKPLAGATVTIKDQGKNTTFTGTTDAGGAIPPMLVSGYITDNSGKRTDFTYTVTVKKGDLEGSQKVSLTGAQNIEIKAKAKEKPQPGFEALAVLVALIGVAALAAGRRRD
;
A
#
# COMPACT_ATOMS: atom_id res chain seq x y z
N MET A 1 -66.89 57.04 -21.16
CA MET A 1 -65.43 56.89 -21.40
C MET A 1 -64.91 55.58 -20.81
N LYS A 2 -64.66 54.48 -21.53
CA LYS A 2 -64.60 54.25 -23.00
C LYS A 2 -63.65 55.23 -23.71
N ARG A 3 -62.33 55.03 -23.56
CA ARG A 3 -61.26 55.97 -24.00
C ARG A 3 -61.41 57.36 -23.34
N LYS A 4 -60.59 58.34 -23.74
CA LYS A 4 -61.11 59.70 -23.97
C LYS A 4 -61.99 59.58 -25.24
N THR A 5 -63.31 59.63 -25.14
CA THR A 5 -64.09 60.88 -25.24
C THR A 5 -65.46 60.82 -24.56
N GLU A 6 -65.99 62.02 -24.27
CA GLU A 6 -67.39 62.39 -23.94
C GLU A 6 -67.91 62.27 -22.50
N LEU A 7 -68.34 63.46 -22.00
CA LEU A 7 -69.17 63.84 -20.83
C LEU A 7 -68.62 63.47 -19.42
N ALA A 8 -68.52 64.35 -18.40
CA ALA A 8 -69.37 65.46 -17.86
C ALA A 8 -70.68 64.94 -17.25
N LEU A 9 -71.10 65.21 -16.00
CA LEU A 9 -70.78 66.18 -14.92
C LEU A 9 -70.60 65.39 -13.58
N GLY A 10 -70.22 65.89 -12.39
CA GLY A 10 -69.86 67.23 -11.91
C GLY A 10 -70.79 67.76 -10.80
N LEU A 11 -70.29 67.90 -9.54
CA LEU A 11 -70.93 68.48 -8.32
C LEU A 11 -72.12 67.66 -7.73
N LEU A 12 -72.49 67.66 -6.43
CA LEU A 12 -71.95 68.13 -5.12
C LEU A 12 -72.15 66.96 -4.10
N PHE A 13 -71.31 66.69 -3.10
CA PHE A 13 -71.02 67.42 -1.84
C PHE A 13 -72.17 67.53 -0.79
N VAL A 14 -72.22 66.53 0.12
CA VAL A 14 -72.16 66.67 1.61
C VAL A 14 -73.34 67.31 2.40
N THR A 15 -73.95 66.50 3.30
CA THR A 15 -74.74 66.82 4.53
C THR A 15 -76.09 67.56 4.41
N ALA A 16 -77.09 67.36 5.29
CA ALA A 16 -77.39 66.32 6.31
C ALA A 16 -78.83 66.49 6.90
N ILE A 17 -79.28 65.51 7.70
CA ILE A 17 -80.23 65.64 8.85
C ILE A 17 -81.73 65.91 8.54
N ILE A 18 -82.74 65.31 9.20
CA ILE A 18 -82.91 64.07 10.01
C ILE A 18 -84.43 63.81 10.29
N LEU A 19 -84.79 62.77 11.07
CA LEU A 19 -86.13 62.44 11.65
C LEU A 19 -87.21 61.94 10.63
N LEU A 20 -88.19 61.07 10.92
CA LEU A 20 -88.40 59.85 11.77
C LEU A 20 -89.89 59.43 11.59
N ILE A 21 -90.45 58.26 11.94
CA ILE A 21 -90.02 56.96 12.52
C ILE A 21 -90.58 55.84 11.59
N ALA A 22 -90.69 54.52 11.84
CA ALA A 22 -90.53 53.62 12.99
C ALA A 22 -90.05 52.22 12.51
N SER A 23 -89.62 51.28 13.35
CA SER A 23 -89.39 51.31 14.80
C SER A 23 -88.00 50.72 15.12
N PRO A 24 -87.20 51.33 16.01
CA PRO A 24 -85.92 50.76 16.44
C PRO A 24 -86.11 49.69 17.53
N ALA A 25 -85.34 48.61 17.46
CA ALA A 25 -84.95 47.86 18.66
C ALA A 25 -83.94 48.68 19.48
N SER A 26 -83.81 48.40 20.77
CA SER A 26 -83.10 49.25 21.71
C SER A 26 -81.58 49.15 21.60
N ALA A 27 -80.93 50.25 21.22
CA ALA A 27 -79.50 50.45 21.47
C ALA A 27 -79.27 50.75 22.97
N THR A 28 -79.28 49.71 23.81
CA THR A 28 -78.65 49.72 25.13
C THR A 28 -77.32 48.99 24.97
N GLY A 29 -76.23 49.76 24.96
CA GLY A 29 -74.96 49.34 24.36
C GLY A 29 -74.42 48.03 24.93
N GLY A 30 -74.37 47.04 24.05
CA GLY A 30 -73.48 45.91 24.19
C GLY A 30 -72.03 46.36 24.36
N ARG A 31 -71.31 45.62 25.17
CA ARG A 31 -69.90 45.83 25.52
C ARG A 31 -69.21 44.54 25.91
N ASP A 32 -69.92 43.42 25.99
CA ASP A 32 -69.31 42.18 26.38
C ASP A 32 -68.44 41.68 25.22
N ALA A 33 -67.27 41.12 25.54
CA ALA A 33 -66.36 40.64 24.50
C ALA A 33 -66.82 39.27 24.01
N PRO A 34 -66.73 38.97 22.70
CA PRO A 34 -67.12 37.67 22.19
C PRO A 34 -66.28 36.54 22.82
N VAL A 35 -66.93 35.43 23.13
CA VAL A 35 -66.29 34.23 23.67
C VAL A 35 -65.83 33.34 22.52
N LEU A 36 -64.60 32.81 22.61
CA LEU A 36 -64.05 31.84 21.67
C LEU A 36 -63.89 30.47 22.33
N GLU A 37 -64.40 29.43 21.69
CA GLU A 37 -64.17 28.04 22.03
C GLU A 37 -63.43 27.35 20.87
N ASP A 38 -62.21 26.88 21.10
CA ASP A 38 -61.47 26.06 20.13
C ASP A 38 -62.14 24.68 20.00
N GLN A 39 -62.52 24.35 18.77
CA GLN A 39 -63.18 23.10 18.39
C GLN A 39 -62.34 22.27 17.40
N THR A 40 -61.04 22.57 17.27
CA THR A 40 -60.10 21.84 16.39
C THR A 40 -59.90 20.40 16.86
N GLY A 41 -59.87 20.16 18.17
CA GLY A 41 -59.95 18.82 18.78
C GLY A 41 -58.75 17.88 18.55
N ILE A 42 -57.70 18.32 17.85
CA ILE A 42 -56.51 17.52 17.56
C ILE A 42 -55.58 17.54 18.78
N THR A 43 -55.40 16.36 19.39
CA THR A 43 -54.59 16.16 20.62
C THR A 43 -53.46 15.14 20.46
N ALA A 44 -53.33 14.55 19.26
CA ALA A 44 -52.28 13.59 18.91
C ALA A 44 -51.51 14.09 17.67
N PRO A 45 -50.25 13.65 17.46
CA PRO A 45 -49.50 13.97 16.25
C PRO A 45 -50.21 13.51 14.97
N VAL A 46 -50.12 14.31 13.92
CA VAL A 46 -50.81 14.12 12.64
C VAL A 46 -49.83 13.61 11.58
N GLU A 47 -50.27 12.72 10.69
CA GLU A 47 -49.45 12.19 9.59
C GLU A 47 -49.06 13.28 8.57
N PRO A 48 -47.86 13.18 7.94
CA PRO A 48 -47.38 14.20 7.00
C PRO A 48 -48.34 14.40 5.81
N GLY A 49 -48.60 15.66 5.45
CA GLY A 49 -49.46 15.99 4.31
C GLY A 49 -50.96 15.96 4.59
N THR A 50 -51.39 15.59 5.80
CA THR A 50 -52.81 15.67 6.21
C THR A 50 -53.33 17.11 6.13
N GLN A 51 -54.56 17.29 5.67
CA GLN A 51 -55.26 18.59 5.77
C GLN A 51 -55.87 18.72 7.16
N ILE A 52 -55.45 19.76 7.89
CA ILE A 52 -55.92 20.10 9.22
C ILE A 52 -57.07 21.11 9.07
N THR A 53 -58.22 20.81 9.67
CA THR A 53 -59.33 21.75 9.82
C THR A 53 -59.22 22.43 11.18
N PHE A 54 -58.67 23.64 11.18
CA PHE A 54 -58.74 24.53 12.33
C PHE A 54 -60.18 25.02 12.47
N LYS A 55 -60.74 24.98 13.68
CA LYS A 55 -62.17 25.25 13.91
C LYS A 55 -62.39 25.95 15.24
N VAL A 56 -63.16 27.03 15.23
CA VAL A 56 -63.51 27.81 16.43
C VAL A 56 -64.99 28.13 16.43
N LYS A 57 -65.62 28.07 17.61
CA LYS A 57 -66.95 28.64 17.83
C LYS A 57 -66.78 30.04 18.41
N TYR A 58 -67.44 30.99 17.75
CA TYR A 58 -67.60 32.37 18.18
C TYR A 58 -68.96 32.51 18.89
N THR A 59 -69.04 33.27 19.96
CA THR A 59 -70.33 33.54 20.64
C THR A 59 -70.31 34.93 21.24
N ASP A 60 -71.16 35.82 20.75
CA ASP A 60 -71.24 37.21 21.17
C ASP A 60 -72.52 37.45 22.00
N PRO A 61 -72.41 37.82 23.29
CA PRO A 61 -73.58 38.03 24.15
C PRO A 61 -74.53 39.15 23.67
N ASP A 62 -74.01 40.07 22.86
CA ASP A 62 -74.72 41.24 22.33
C ASP A 62 -75.22 41.01 20.88
N ASP A 63 -75.15 39.77 20.39
CA ASP A 63 -75.54 39.28 19.06
C ASP A 63 -74.81 39.97 17.89
N GLN A 64 -73.57 40.42 18.11
CA GLN A 64 -72.77 41.09 17.08
C GLN A 64 -71.91 40.11 16.25
N PRO A 65 -72.03 40.10 14.90
CA PRO A 65 -71.26 39.20 14.04
C PRO A 65 -69.79 39.60 13.93
N ALA A 66 -68.90 38.60 13.82
CA ALA A 66 -67.45 38.80 13.78
C ALA A 66 -66.98 39.54 12.51
N ILE A 67 -66.65 40.83 12.62
CA ILE A 67 -66.05 41.61 11.52
C ILE A 67 -64.57 41.25 11.28
N HIS A 68 -63.91 40.67 12.29
CA HIS A 68 -62.59 40.05 12.17
C HIS A 68 -62.67 38.61 12.67
N HIS A 69 -62.12 37.69 11.87
CA HIS A 69 -62.18 36.25 12.11
C HIS A 69 -60.92 35.60 11.51
N ALA A 70 -59.86 35.47 12.30
CA ALA A 70 -58.57 35.00 11.82
C ALA A 70 -57.96 33.87 12.66
N LEU A 71 -57.25 32.98 11.99
CA LEU A 71 -56.33 31.99 12.56
C LEU A 71 -54.90 32.50 12.40
N GLN A 72 -54.15 32.65 13.48
CA GLN A 72 -52.69 32.77 13.46
C GLN A 72 -52.09 31.37 13.46
N VAL A 73 -51.09 31.10 12.61
CA VAL A 73 -50.23 29.90 12.74
C VAL A 73 -48.76 30.30 12.68
N ASP A 74 -48.02 29.88 13.71
CA ASP A 74 -46.65 30.30 14.02
C ASP A 74 -46.46 31.82 13.92
N ASP A 75 -45.22 32.26 13.69
CA ASP A 75 -44.89 33.63 13.35
C ASP A 75 -45.08 33.91 11.83
N ALA A 76 -45.75 32.98 11.10
CA ALA A 76 -45.74 32.91 9.63
C ALA A 76 -46.90 33.67 8.94
N GLY A 77 -48.06 33.81 9.59
CA GLY A 77 -49.16 34.62 9.06
C GLY A 77 -50.52 34.42 9.71
N GLN A 78 -51.46 35.29 9.34
CA GLN A 78 -52.88 35.16 9.67
C GLN A 78 -53.69 34.74 8.45
N TYR A 79 -54.61 33.81 8.67
CA TYR A 79 -55.55 33.29 7.68
C TYR A 79 -56.95 33.75 8.05
N VAL A 80 -57.64 34.45 7.14
CA VAL A 80 -59.04 34.85 7.33
C VAL A 80 -59.91 33.59 7.21
N MET A 81 -60.71 33.32 8.25
CA MET A 81 -61.48 32.08 8.36
C MET A 81 -62.83 32.16 7.62
N GLU A 82 -63.36 31.01 7.22
CA GLU A 82 -64.68 30.91 6.59
C GLU A 82 -65.76 30.50 7.60
N GLN A 83 -66.96 31.07 7.51
CA GLN A 83 -68.10 30.66 8.33
C GLN A 83 -68.67 29.34 7.82
N LEU A 84 -68.91 28.38 8.70
CA LEU A 84 -69.31 27.01 8.35
C LEU A 84 -70.73 26.91 7.79
N ASP A 85 -71.66 27.71 8.30
CA ASP A 85 -72.99 27.92 7.73
C ASP A 85 -73.24 29.42 7.55
N PRO A 86 -73.07 29.99 6.35
CA PRO A 86 -73.32 31.41 6.07
C PRO A 86 -74.80 31.84 6.11
N ALA A 87 -75.74 30.92 6.34
CA ALA A 87 -77.15 31.26 6.61
C ALA A 87 -77.44 31.45 8.11
N ASP A 88 -76.52 31.01 8.99
CA ASP A 88 -76.53 31.38 10.40
C ASP A 88 -76.12 32.84 10.57
N LEU A 89 -76.90 33.57 11.35
CA LEU A 89 -76.71 34.99 11.66
C LEU A 89 -76.86 35.26 13.17
N ASN A 90 -77.00 34.22 14.00
CA ASN A 90 -77.20 34.34 15.44
C ASN A 90 -75.84 34.19 16.14
N SER A 91 -75.23 35.33 16.47
CA SER A 91 -73.96 35.31 17.22
C SER A 91 -74.19 34.90 18.68
N SER A 92 -75.41 35.01 19.21
CA SER A 92 -75.72 34.75 20.62
C SER A 92 -75.89 33.27 21.01
N ASP A 93 -76.28 32.37 20.10
CA ASP A 93 -76.20 30.91 20.33
C ASP A 93 -74.93 30.28 19.76
N GLY A 94 -74.35 30.89 18.71
CA GLY A 94 -72.92 30.99 18.48
C GLY A 94 -72.42 30.31 17.20
N MET A 95 -72.05 31.16 16.24
CA MET A 95 -71.57 30.81 14.90
C MET A 95 -70.22 30.08 14.91
N VAL A 96 -70.01 29.21 13.92
CA VAL A 96 -68.78 28.41 13.78
C VAL A 96 -67.97 28.86 12.57
N TYR A 97 -66.67 29.06 12.78
CA TYR A 97 -65.69 29.41 11.74
C TYR A 97 -64.63 28.31 11.60
N PHE A 98 -64.11 28.12 10.39
CA PHE A 98 -63.08 27.12 10.09
C PHE A 98 -62.04 27.63 9.09
N TRP A 99 -60.88 26.96 9.05
CA TRP A 99 -59.88 27.12 7.99
C TRP A 99 -59.13 25.80 7.75
N ASN A 100 -58.86 25.47 6.49
CA ASN A 100 -58.20 24.23 6.10
C ASN A 100 -56.76 24.48 5.65
N LEU A 101 -55.78 23.84 6.29
CA LEU A 101 -54.36 24.03 6.03
C LEU A 101 -53.60 22.70 6.13
N THR A 102 -52.64 22.46 5.24
CA THR A 102 -51.66 21.38 5.39
C THR A 102 -50.35 22.00 5.88
N LEU A 103 -49.88 21.55 7.05
CA LEU A 103 -48.63 22.01 7.65
C LEU A 103 -47.47 21.07 7.30
N PRO A 104 -46.21 21.58 7.26
CA PRO A 104 -45.04 20.72 7.16
C PRO A 104 -44.87 19.89 8.45
N GLY A 105 -43.94 18.93 8.46
CA GLY A 105 -43.58 18.24 9.70
C GLY A 105 -42.92 19.17 10.71
N GLY A 106 -43.36 19.15 11.96
CA GLY A 106 -42.92 20.05 13.03
C GLY A 106 -43.96 20.17 14.15
N THR A 107 -43.67 21.00 15.15
CA THR A 107 -44.68 21.45 16.12
C THR A 107 -44.98 22.92 15.86
N HIS A 108 -46.25 23.20 15.58
CA HIS A 108 -46.76 24.50 15.17
C HIS A 108 -47.62 25.09 16.28
N ARG A 109 -47.48 26.38 16.54
CA ARG A 109 -48.37 27.14 17.45
C ARG A 109 -49.53 27.74 16.68
N TYR A 110 -50.70 27.81 17.26
CA TYR A 110 -51.85 28.48 16.65
C TYR A 110 -52.77 29.14 17.68
N SER A 111 -53.44 30.21 17.26
CA SER A 111 -54.40 30.96 18.09
C SER A 111 -55.42 31.68 17.21
N TYR A 112 -56.62 31.91 17.73
CA TYR A 112 -57.73 32.57 17.03
C TYR A 112 -57.84 34.02 17.46
N HIS A 113 -58.03 34.95 16.50
CA HIS A 113 -58.11 36.39 16.72
C HIS A 113 -59.39 36.97 16.11
N PHE A 114 -60.37 37.34 16.95
CA PHE A 114 -61.70 37.76 16.54
C PHE A 114 -62.12 39.13 17.10
N SER A 115 -63.02 39.81 16.40
CA SER A 115 -63.60 41.09 16.82
C SER A 115 -65.01 41.28 16.24
N ASP A 116 -65.94 41.75 17.08
CA ASP A 116 -67.27 42.30 16.75
C ASP A 116 -67.19 43.70 16.10
N GLY A 117 -66.06 44.38 16.27
CA GLY A 117 -65.81 45.76 15.83
C GLY A 117 -65.71 46.79 16.97
N THR A 118 -65.98 46.38 18.22
CA THR A 118 -65.86 47.21 19.43
C THR A 118 -64.82 46.65 20.38
N ASN A 119 -64.85 45.32 20.57
CA ASN A 119 -64.01 44.50 21.42
C ASN A 119 -63.09 43.59 20.58
N TRP A 120 -62.12 42.97 21.23
CA TRP A 120 -61.29 41.91 20.65
C TRP A 120 -61.26 40.72 21.60
N SER A 121 -61.23 39.52 21.02
CA SER A 121 -61.12 38.27 21.75
C SER A 121 -60.16 37.33 21.04
N ASN A 122 -59.19 36.82 21.81
CA ASN A 122 -58.12 35.95 21.31
C ASN A 122 -58.03 34.69 22.19
N THR A 123 -57.81 33.52 21.58
CA THR A 123 -57.40 32.34 22.35
C THR A 123 -55.92 32.41 22.74
N THR A 124 -55.53 31.67 23.77
CA THR A 124 -54.11 31.37 24.03
C THR A 124 -53.54 30.48 22.93
N ASP A 125 -52.22 30.54 22.72
CA ASP A 125 -51.50 29.61 21.82
C ASP A 125 -51.75 28.15 22.22
N ALA A 126 -52.38 27.40 21.31
CA ALA A 126 -52.41 25.95 21.31
C ALA A 126 -51.29 25.40 20.40
N THR A 127 -51.01 24.10 20.47
CA THR A 127 -49.98 23.45 19.64
C THR A 127 -50.52 22.26 18.88
N ILE A 128 -50.12 22.13 17.61
CA ILE A 128 -50.36 20.94 16.79
C ILE A 128 -49.03 20.39 16.29
N THR A 129 -48.83 19.07 16.40
CA THR A 129 -47.63 18.40 15.90
C THR A 129 -47.97 17.62 14.64
N VAL A 130 -47.24 17.86 13.56
CA VAL A 130 -47.24 17.03 12.35
C VAL A 130 -45.93 16.22 12.35
N LEU A 131 -46.00 14.93 12.07
CA LEU A 131 -44.81 14.09 12.01
C LEU A 131 -43.91 14.53 10.85
N HIS A 132 -42.58 14.43 11.02
CA HIS A 132 -41.62 14.69 9.94
C HIS A 132 -41.58 13.56 8.90
N ALA A 133 -41.93 12.34 9.30
CA ALA A 133 -41.98 11.13 8.49
C ALA A 133 -43.25 10.33 8.85
N PRO A 134 -43.78 9.46 7.96
CA PRO A 134 -44.95 8.65 8.27
C PRO A 134 -44.73 7.71 9.46
N SER A 135 -45.76 7.44 10.27
CA SER A 135 -45.64 6.50 11.40
C SER A 135 -45.37 5.04 10.96
N ALA A 136 -45.75 4.67 9.73
CA ALA A 136 -45.44 3.39 9.10
C ALA A 136 -45.32 3.53 7.57
N GLY A 137 -44.47 2.72 6.95
CA GLY A 137 -44.20 2.78 5.50
C GLY A 137 -43.08 3.76 5.13
N ASP A 138 -42.85 3.92 3.82
CA ASP A 138 -41.71 4.67 3.29
C ASP A 138 -41.88 6.19 3.46
N TRP A 139 -40.84 6.85 3.98
CA TRP A 139 -40.71 8.31 3.97
C TRP A 139 -40.23 8.77 2.59
N VAL A 140 -41.18 9.23 1.77
CA VAL A 140 -40.92 9.65 0.38
C VAL A 140 -40.76 11.17 0.30
N VAL A 141 -39.53 11.63 0.11
CA VAL A 141 -39.22 13.06 -0.08
C VAL A 141 -39.35 13.41 -1.57
N SER A 142 -40.30 14.30 -1.89
CA SER A 142 -40.70 14.68 -3.25
C SER A 142 -40.42 16.15 -3.60
N SER A 143 -40.03 16.97 -2.62
CA SER A 143 -39.67 18.38 -2.76
C SER A 143 -38.62 18.78 -1.72
N PRO A 144 -37.94 19.94 -1.87
CA PRO A 144 -36.96 20.42 -0.89
C PRO A 144 -37.52 20.49 0.53
N THR A 145 -36.98 19.64 1.40
CA THR A 145 -37.45 19.40 2.76
C THR A 145 -36.31 19.61 3.75
N ALA A 146 -36.56 20.35 4.82
CA ALA A 146 -35.63 20.53 5.92
C ALA A 146 -36.26 20.01 7.22
N VAL A 147 -35.50 19.24 7.98
CA VAL A 147 -35.86 18.73 9.31
C VAL A 147 -34.73 19.05 10.26
N ARG A 148 -35.05 19.56 11.45
CA ARG A 148 -34.08 19.87 12.48
C ARG A 148 -34.53 19.40 13.84
N ASP A 149 -33.56 19.12 14.72
CA ASP A 149 -33.75 18.91 16.16
C ASP A 149 -34.75 17.78 16.49
N ALA A 150 -34.87 16.80 15.59
CA ALA A 150 -35.92 15.78 15.58
C ALA A 150 -35.38 14.35 15.79
N ALA A 151 -36.11 13.56 16.58
CA ALA A 151 -35.91 12.11 16.70
C ALA A 151 -36.97 11.37 15.89
N ILE A 152 -36.56 10.51 14.95
CA ILE A 152 -37.44 9.80 14.02
C ILE A 152 -37.07 8.32 14.02
N GLU A 153 -38.05 7.45 14.28
CA GLU A 153 -37.93 6.01 14.05
C GLU A 153 -38.70 5.63 12.78
N LEU A 154 -38.05 4.92 11.86
CA LEU A 154 -38.59 4.56 10.55
C LEU A 154 -38.96 3.07 10.49
N GLN A 155 -40.22 2.81 10.17
CA GLN A 155 -40.78 1.49 9.85
C GLN A 155 -40.96 1.33 8.33
N GLY A 156 -39.94 1.75 7.58
CA GLY A 156 -39.95 1.90 6.13
C GLY A 156 -38.65 2.52 5.60
N ASN A 157 -38.53 2.65 4.30
CA ASN A 157 -37.38 3.25 3.63
C ASN A 157 -37.44 4.79 3.64
N LEU A 158 -36.29 5.45 3.57
CA LEU A 158 -36.18 6.87 3.27
C LEU A 158 -35.78 7.04 1.79
N LEU A 159 -36.72 7.55 0.99
CA LEU A 159 -36.57 7.70 -0.46
C LEU A 159 -36.49 9.18 -0.84
N VAL A 160 -35.31 9.66 -1.25
CA VAL A 160 -35.16 11.02 -1.80
C VAL A 160 -35.28 10.95 -3.32
N ASN A 161 -36.38 11.47 -3.87
CA ASN A 161 -36.65 11.40 -5.31
C ASN A 161 -35.81 12.40 -6.13
N SER A 162 -35.77 12.17 -7.44
CA SER A 162 -35.12 13.06 -8.42
C SER A 162 -35.66 14.50 -8.31
N GLY A 163 -34.76 15.48 -8.22
CA GLY A 163 -35.10 16.90 -8.05
C GLY A 163 -35.51 17.32 -6.64
N ALA A 164 -35.65 16.37 -5.70
CA ALA A 164 -35.94 16.65 -4.29
C ALA A 164 -34.65 16.71 -3.46
N SER A 165 -34.70 17.41 -2.33
CA SER A 165 -33.61 17.43 -1.35
C SER A 165 -34.14 17.22 0.06
N LEU A 166 -33.35 16.54 0.90
CA LEU A 166 -33.57 16.42 2.33
C LEU A 166 -32.35 16.96 3.08
N ALA A 167 -32.56 17.97 3.92
CA ALA A 167 -31.57 18.46 4.88
C ALA A 167 -31.97 18.05 6.30
N LEU A 168 -31.08 17.33 6.98
CA LEU A 168 -31.19 16.92 8.38
C LEU A 168 -30.15 17.68 9.21
N GLY A 169 -30.56 18.37 10.26
CA GLY A 169 -29.65 19.08 11.17
C GLY A 169 -29.95 18.78 12.64
N ASN A 170 -29.00 18.24 13.39
CA ASN A 170 -29.20 17.76 14.77
C ASN A 170 -30.36 16.74 14.89
N CYS A 171 -30.48 15.82 13.92
CA CYS A 171 -31.52 14.80 13.91
C CYS A 171 -31.01 13.43 14.38
N SER A 172 -31.87 12.61 15.00
CA SER A 172 -31.58 11.20 15.27
C SER A 172 -32.54 10.31 14.49
N ILE A 173 -32.05 9.67 13.43
CA ILE A 173 -32.84 8.77 12.57
C ILE A 173 -32.51 7.31 12.92
N LYS A 174 -33.52 6.47 13.15
CA LYS A 174 -33.35 5.05 13.50
C LYS A 174 -34.21 4.16 12.63
N PHE A 175 -33.60 3.25 11.88
CA PHE A 175 -34.32 2.20 11.15
C PHE A 175 -34.72 1.06 12.09
N ASN A 176 -36.00 0.70 12.11
CA ASN A 176 -36.51 -0.43 12.89
C ASN A 176 -36.58 -1.71 12.04
N CYS A 177 -35.41 -2.18 11.60
CA CYS A 177 -35.28 -3.41 10.81
C CYS A 177 -35.44 -4.66 11.68
N GLY A 178 -36.38 -5.53 11.32
CA GLY A 178 -36.54 -6.89 11.88
C GLY A 178 -35.64 -7.94 11.22
N SER A 179 -35.30 -7.75 9.94
CA SER A 179 -34.25 -8.50 9.23
C SER A 179 -33.17 -7.55 8.68
N ASP A 180 -31.94 -8.04 8.56
CA ASP A 180 -30.84 -7.23 8.02
C ASP A 180 -31.13 -6.84 6.56
N GLY A 181 -30.96 -5.55 6.23
CA GLY A 181 -31.27 -5.00 4.92
C GLY A 181 -32.75 -4.74 4.62
N GLN A 182 -33.66 -4.90 5.59
CA GLN A 182 -35.11 -4.73 5.38
C GLN A 182 -35.50 -3.31 4.93
N TYR A 183 -34.84 -2.30 5.48
CA TYR A 183 -35.08 -0.88 5.20
C TYR A 183 -33.76 -0.14 5.07
N GLY A 184 -33.82 1.05 4.47
CA GLY A 184 -32.67 1.94 4.40
C GLY A 184 -32.92 3.26 3.68
N ILE A 185 -31.84 3.87 3.20
CA ILE A 185 -31.84 5.12 2.44
C ILE A 185 -31.57 4.83 0.96
N LEU A 186 -32.40 5.40 0.08
CA LEU A 186 -32.13 5.51 -1.35
C LEU A 186 -32.20 6.98 -1.77
N VAL A 187 -31.06 7.56 -2.13
CA VAL A 187 -30.98 8.88 -2.78
C VAL A 187 -30.93 8.66 -4.28
N LYS A 188 -32.03 8.98 -4.97
CA LYS A 188 -32.17 8.71 -6.40
C LYS A 188 -31.37 9.68 -7.27
N THR A 189 -31.25 9.34 -8.55
CA THR A 189 -30.64 10.13 -9.63
C THR A 189 -31.15 11.58 -9.57
N GLY A 190 -30.28 12.55 -9.28
CA GLY A 190 -30.65 13.97 -9.16
C GLY A 190 -31.38 14.37 -7.86
N GLY A 191 -31.47 13.48 -6.87
CA GLY A 191 -31.86 13.80 -5.50
C GLY A 191 -30.65 14.19 -4.63
N ALA A 192 -30.91 14.83 -3.48
CA ALA A 192 -29.86 15.28 -2.56
C ALA A 192 -30.16 14.98 -1.09
N LEU A 193 -29.23 14.35 -0.38
CA LEU A 193 -29.27 14.18 1.08
C LEU A 193 -28.14 14.97 1.73
N THR A 194 -28.48 15.78 2.74
CA THR A 194 -27.54 16.55 3.56
C THR A 194 -27.75 16.25 5.03
N MET A 195 -26.67 15.95 5.75
CA MET A 195 -26.62 15.73 7.21
C MET A 195 -25.67 16.77 7.84
N THR A 196 -26.14 17.54 8.81
CA THR A 196 -25.38 18.56 9.54
C THR A 196 -25.58 18.48 11.06
N ASP A 197 -24.77 19.24 11.79
CA ASP A 197 -25.03 19.66 13.19
C ASP A 197 -25.23 18.50 14.18
N GLY A 198 -24.43 17.44 14.09
CA GLY A 198 -24.54 16.28 14.98
C GLY A 198 -25.63 15.28 14.59
N THR A 199 -26.09 15.29 13.34
CA THR A 199 -27.10 14.32 12.88
C THR A 199 -26.55 12.89 12.92
N VAL A 200 -27.28 11.97 13.55
CA VAL A 200 -26.93 10.55 13.66
C VAL A 200 -27.97 9.69 12.94
N ILE A 201 -27.53 8.86 12.00
CA ILE A 201 -28.36 7.82 11.38
C ILE A 201 -27.88 6.44 11.84
N SER A 202 -28.80 5.62 12.34
CA SER A 202 -28.51 4.33 12.96
C SER A 202 -29.70 3.36 12.83
N LYS A 203 -29.65 2.26 13.58
CA LYS A 203 -30.73 1.28 13.76
C LYS A 203 -31.31 1.35 15.17
N THR A 204 -32.48 0.75 15.40
CA THR A 204 -33.05 0.60 16.75
C THR A 204 -32.19 -0.29 17.66
N THR A 205 -32.40 -0.18 18.98
CA THR A 205 -31.72 -1.04 19.95
C THR A 205 -32.23 -2.48 19.80
N GLY A 206 -31.33 -3.44 19.58
CA GLY A 206 -31.68 -4.80 19.21
C GLY A 206 -32.09 -5.02 17.74
N GLY A 207 -32.40 -3.94 17.00
CA GLY A 207 -32.74 -3.97 15.58
C GLY A 207 -31.57 -4.40 14.68
N LYS A 208 -31.91 -4.71 13.42
CA LYS A 208 -30.99 -5.21 12.39
C LYS A 208 -30.35 -4.12 11.54
N ALA A 209 -29.33 -4.47 10.75
CA ALA A 209 -28.62 -3.53 9.89
C ALA A 209 -29.51 -3.01 8.73
N TRP A 210 -29.15 -1.85 8.19
CA TRP A 210 -29.93 -1.10 7.19
C TRP A 210 -29.08 -0.76 5.96
N CYS A 211 -29.68 -0.54 4.80
CA CYS A 211 -28.96 -0.21 3.56
C CYS A 211 -28.84 1.30 3.30
N PHE A 212 -27.80 1.74 2.58
CA PHE A 212 -27.66 3.13 2.17
C PHE A 212 -27.07 3.17 0.76
N GLU A 213 -27.88 3.62 -0.20
CA GLU A 213 -27.51 3.75 -1.61
C GLU A 213 -27.72 5.19 -2.12
N VAL A 214 -26.77 5.67 -2.92
CA VAL A 214 -26.84 6.94 -3.65
C VAL A 214 -26.63 6.64 -5.13
N GLU A 215 -27.72 6.69 -5.90
CA GLU A 215 -27.74 6.42 -7.35
C GLU A 215 -26.78 7.33 -8.14
N PRO A 216 -26.40 6.96 -9.39
CA PRO A 216 -25.59 7.80 -10.26
C PRO A 216 -26.21 9.19 -10.44
N GLY A 217 -25.44 10.25 -10.16
CA GLY A 217 -25.95 11.63 -10.22
C GLY A 217 -26.89 12.04 -9.09
N GLY A 218 -27.16 11.17 -8.11
CA GLY A 218 -27.58 11.62 -6.77
C GLY A 218 -26.45 12.38 -6.07
N THR A 219 -26.73 12.97 -4.90
CA THR A 219 -25.72 13.68 -4.09
C THR A 219 -25.87 13.42 -2.60
N LEU A 220 -24.73 13.29 -1.92
CA LEU A 220 -24.66 13.10 -0.46
C LEU A 220 -23.66 14.08 0.14
N THR A 221 -24.08 14.80 1.18
CA THR A 221 -23.22 15.68 2.00
C THR A 221 -23.39 15.32 3.48
N VAL A 222 -22.31 14.96 4.15
CA VAL A 222 -22.30 14.62 5.58
C VAL A 222 -21.27 15.51 6.28
N LYS A 223 -21.70 16.35 7.22
CA LYS A 223 -20.83 17.30 7.93
C LYS A 223 -21.06 17.25 9.43
N GLY A 224 -20.00 17.07 10.22
CA GLY A 224 -20.12 17.00 11.69
C GLY A 224 -21.18 16.01 12.17
N SER A 225 -21.30 14.85 11.50
CA SER A 225 -22.46 13.94 11.60
C SER A 225 -22.01 12.47 11.57
N GLU A 226 -22.90 11.54 11.92
CA GLU A 226 -22.54 10.13 12.15
C GLU A 226 -23.46 9.12 11.42
N ILE A 227 -22.86 8.05 10.90
CA ILE A 227 -23.56 6.90 10.27
C ILE A 227 -23.10 5.61 10.96
N TRP A 228 -24.06 4.88 11.53
CA TRP A 228 -23.83 3.68 12.33
C TRP A 228 -24.54 2.45 11.77
N TYR A 229 -23.86 1.29 11.74
CA TYR A 229 -24.44 -0.01 11.39
C TYR A 229 -25.11 -0.11 10.00
N ALA A 230 -24.62 0.68 9.04
CA ALA A 230 -25.03 0.59 7.64
C ALA A 230 -24.37 -0.62 6.94
N GLY A 231 -25.10 -1.23 6.00
CA GLY A 231 -24.68 -2.41 5.27
C GLY A 231 -24.80 -3.72 6.08
N TYR A 232 -25.03 -4.82 5.38
CA TYR A 232 -25.16 -6.18 5.92
C TYR A 232 -24.48 -7.20 5.00
N GLU A 233 -24.25 -8.41 5.48
CA GLU A 233 -23.68 -9.51 4.70
C GLU A 233 -24.77 -10.48 4.22
N ASN A 234 -24.81 -10.78 2.93
CA ASN A 234 -25.68 -11.80 2.36
C ASN A 234 -24.93 -13.14 2.30
N VAL A 235 -25.20 -14.01 3.27
CA VAL A 235 -24.54 -15.31 3.38
C VAL A 235 -24.87 -16.25 2.21
N ALA A 236 -25.94 -16.01 1.46
CA ALA A 236 -26.36 -16.86 0.34
C ALA A 236 -25.48 -16.74 -0.92
N ASP A 237 -24.88 -15.56 -1.15
CA ASP A 237 -24.00 -15.29 -2.31
C ASP A 237 -22.61 -14.75 -1.90
N ASN A 238 -22.35 -14.60 -0.60
CA ASN A 238 -21.13 -14.00 -0.03
C ASN A 238 -20.89 -12.55 -0.52
N SER A 239 -21.96 -11.84 -0.88
CA SER A 239 -21.94 -10.39 -1.07
C SER A 239 -22.16 -9.65 0.25
N ALA A 240 -21.85 -8.35 0.27
CA ALA A 240 -22.05 -7.51 1.44
C ALA A 240 -22.23 -6.05 1.03
N MET A 241 -23.16 -5.36 1.69
CA MET A 241 -23.58 -3.99 1.44
C MET A 241 -22.80 -2.99 2.31
N ALA A 242 -22.95 -1.69 1.99
CA ALA A 242 -22.18 -0.59 2.58
C ALA A 242 -23.02 0.69 2.71
N VAL A 243 -22.37 1.82 3.01
CA VAL A 243 -22.73 3.10 2.36
C VAL A 243 -22.24 3.03 0.91
N TYR A 244 -23.13 2.72 -0.03
CA TYR A 244 -22.81 2.60 -1.45
C TYR A 244 -23.10 3.91 -2.18
N VAL A 245 -22.08 4.49 -2.81
CA VAL A 245 -22.18 5.77 -3.50
C VAL A 245 -21.75 5.67 -4.96
N GLN A 246 -22.70 5.98 -5.84
CA GLN A 246 -22.49 6.25 -7.26
C GLN A 246 -22.75 7.74 -7.60
N GLY A 247 -23.43 8.47 -6.71
CA GLY A 247 -23.57 9.93 -6.74
C GLY A 247 -22.39 10.68 -6.08
N ASN A 248 -22.21 11.95 -6.43
CA ASN A 248 -21.11 12.77 -5.89
C ASN A 248 -21.26 12.91 -4.36
N THR A 249 -20.21 12.58 -3.62
CA THR A 249 -20.27 12.45 -2.16
C THR A 249 -19.19 13.27 -1.46
N LEU A 250 -19.61 14.08 -0.48
CA LEU A 250 -18.74 14.90 0.39
C LEU A 250 -18.97 14.52 1.85
N ILE A 251 -17.89 14.19 2.57
CA ILE A 251 -17.93 13.81 3.99
C ILE A 251 -16.85 14.62 4.73
N GLU A 252 -17.24 15.45 5.68
CA GLU A 252 -16.32 16.34 6.41
C GLU A 252 -16.59 16.27 7.93
N ASP A 253 -15.55 16.23 8.74
CA ASP A 253 -15.63 16.27 10.22
C ASP A 253 -16.54 15.17 10.83
N SER A 254 -16.66 14.00 10.18
CA SER A 254 -17.73 13.02 10.42
C SER A 254 -17.24 11.62 10.80
N LEU A 255 -18.17 10.78 11.29
CA LEU A 255 -17.91 9.39 11.72
C LEU A 255 -18.76 8.38 10.95
N ILE A 256 -18.12 7.34 10.41
CA ILE A 256 -18.77 6.15 9.85
C ILE A 256 -18.25 4.93 10.61
N VAL A 257 -19.15 4.14 11.20
CA VAL A 257 -18.78 3.16 12.24
C VAL A 257 -19.65 1.89 12.25
N ALA A 258 -18.99 0.76 12.55
CA ALA A 258 -19.61 -0.55 12.81
C ALA A 258 -20.50 -1.07 11.66
N THR A 259 -20.13 -0.71 10.43
CA THR A 259 -20.78 -1.10 9.17
C THR A 259 -20.38 -2.51 8.73
N CYS A 260 -21.11 -3.15 7.80
CA CYS A 260 -20.61 -4.38 7.17
C CYS A 260 -19.39 -4.08 6.25
N LYS A 261 -19.52 -3.06 5.40
CA LYS A 261 -18.45 -2.35 4.70
C LYS A 261 -18.67 -0.85 4.90
N GLY A 262 -17.61 -0.07 5.09
CA GLY A 262 -17.74 1.37 5.38
C GLY A 262 -18.34 2.14 4.22
N ILE A 263 -17.52 2.47 3.22
CA ILE A 263 -17.93 3.17 2.00
C ILE A 263 -17.46 2.39 0.77
N ILE A 264 -18.34 2.25 -0.22
CA ILE A 264 -17.99 1.81 -1.57
C ILE A 264 -18.29 2.94 -2.54
N ALA A 265 -17.27 3.47 -3.21
CA ALA A 265 -17.40 4.47 -4.26
C ALA A 265 -17.26 3.82 -5.64
N GLU A 266 -18.31 3.85 -6.46
CA GLU A 266 -18.29 3.27 -7.80
C GLU A 266 -18.71 4.30 -8.86
N ASN A 267 -17.91 4.44 -9.93
CA ASN A 267 -18.17 5.37 -11.05
C ASN A 267 -18.32 6.85 -10.64
N THR A 268 -17.77 7.26 -9.49
CA THR A 268 -18.10 8.54 -8.83
C THR A 268 -16.91 9.32 -8.29
N ASN A 269 -17.18 10.49 -7.70
CA ASN A 269 -16.22 11.26 -6.91
C ASN A 269 -16.62 11.21 -5.43
N LEU A 270 -15.68 10.78 -4.57
CA LEU A 270 -15.81 10.80 -3.12
C LEU A 270 -14.71 11.69 -2.53
N VAL A 271 -15.11 12.68 -1.72
CA VAL A 271 -14.20 13.56 -0.99
C VAL A 271 -14.45 13.38 0.51
N MET A 272 -13.40 13.04 1.25
CA MET A 272 -13.42 12.92 2.71
C MET A 272 -12.38 13.83 3.36
N ARG A 273 -12.78 14.60 4.37
CA ARG A 273 -11.89 15.44 5.19
C ARG A 273 -12.10 15.24 6.68
N ASN A 274 -11.02 15.18 7.47
CA ASN A 274 -11.08 15.11 8.93
C ASN A 274 -12.10 14.05 9.44
N THR A 275 -12.19 12.93 8.72
CA THR A 275 -13.29 11.96 8.82
C THR A 275 -12.74 10.64 9.33
N THR A 276 -13.48 9.99 10.23
CA THR A 276 -13.14 8.66 10.73
C THR A 276 -14.05 7.61 10.10
N VAL A 277 -13.47 6.59 9.46
CA VAL A 277 -14.19 5.41 8.96
C VAL A 277 -13.63 4.19 9.67
N LYS A 278 -14.43 3.54 10.51
CA LYS A 278 -13.92 2.53 11.45
C LYS A 278 -14.81 1.32 11.70
N GLU A 279 -14.17 0.24 12.16
CA GLU A 279 -14.84 -0.96 12.70
C GLU A 279 -15.77 -1.63 11.67
N ALA A 280 -15.49 -1.48 10.37
CA ALA A 280 -16.16 -2.25 9.34
C ALA A 280 -15.79 -3.74 9.43
N TYR A 281 -16.80 -4.61 9.30
CA TYR A 281 -16.60 -6.07 9.37
C TYR A 281 -15.69 -6.57 8.23
N ARG A 282 -15.93 -6.11 6.99
CA ARG A 282 -15.01 -6.30 5.87
C ARG A 282 -14.08 -5.09 5.78
N ARG A 283 -14.22 -4.23 4.77
CA ARG A 283 -13.34 -3.08 4.47
C ARG A 283 -13.97 -1.75 4.84
N ASN A 284 -13.14 -0.77 5.22
CA ASN A 284 -13.62 0.58 5.54
C ASN A 284 -13.81 1.45 4.29
N VAL A 285 -12.92 1.37 3.29
CA VAL A 285 -13.04 2.13 2.03
C VAL A 285 -12.78 1.23 0.81
N GLU A 286 -13.66 1.30 -0.19
CA GLU A 286 -13.50 0.68 -1.51
C GLU A 286 -13.70 1.69 -2.63
N ALA A 287 -12.94 1.57 -3.72
CA ALA A 287 -13.25 2.22 -4.99
C ALA A 287 -13.07 1.34 -6.23
N THR A 288 -13.97 1.53 -7.19
CA THR A 288 -13.89 1.02 -8.56
C THR A 288 -14.33 2.12 -9.53
N ASN A 289 -13.52 2.40 -10.56
CA ASN A 289 -13.78 3.46 -11.56
C ASN A 289 -14.10 4.85 -10.95
N ALA A 290 -13.54 5.15 -9.77
CA ALA A 290 -13.87 6.34 -8.99
C ALA A 290 -12.65 7.23 -8.72
N THR A 291 -12.91 8.52 -8.45
CA THR A 291 -11.90 9.43 -7.89
C THR A 291 -12.13 9.55 -6.40
N ILE A 292 -11.14 9.19 -5.59
CA ILE A 292 -11.19 9.35 -4.12
C ILE A 292 -10.18 10.41 -3.69
N THR A 293 -10.63 11.34 -2.85
CA THR A 293 -9.77 12.26 -2.09
C THR A 293 -9.99 12.01 -0.60
N MET A 294 -8.91 11.74 0.15
CA MET A 294 -8.92 11.61 1.61
C MET A 294 -7.86 12.55 2.19
N GLU A 295 -8.29 13.52 3.01
CA GLU A 295 -7.44 14.51 3.64
C GLU A 295 -7.63 14.46 5.17
N ASP A 296 -6.54 14.27 5.92
CA ASP A 296 -6.55 14.25 7.40
C ASP A 296 -7.50 13.20 8.02
N CYS A 297 -7.76 12.09 7.30
CA CYS A 297 -8.72 11.07 7.70
C CYS A 297 -8.09 9.93 8.53
N ALA A 298 -8.91 9.28 9.36
CA ALA A 298 -8.54 8.10 10.14
C ALA A 298 -9.33 6.87 9.67
N ILE A 299 -8.64 5.91 9.05
CA ILE A 299 -9.22 4.64 8.59
C ILE A 299 -8.75 3.54 9.55
N TYR A 300 -9.68 2.89 10.26
CA TYR A 300 -9.34 2.15 11.48
C TYR A 300 -10.08 0.80 11.59
N HIS A 301 -9.33 -0.27 11.89
CA HIS A 301 -9.91 -1.55 12.31
C HIS A 301 -10.93 -2.14 11.32
N SER A 302 -10.43 -2.58 10.16
CA SER A 302 -11.12 -3.59 9.35
C SER A 302 -10.98 -4.96 10.02
N ILE A 303 -12.04 -5.77 10.10
CA ILE A 303 -12.00 -7.05 10.83
C ILE A 303 -11.49 -8.19 9.92
N ASP A 304 -12.10 -8.37 8.74
CA ASP A 304 -11.84 -9.50 7.81
C ASP A 304 -11.42 -9.05 6.38
N ALA A 305 -10.99 -7.79 6.22
CA ALA A 305 -10.50 -7.29 4.94
C ALA A 305 -9.36 -6.26 5.07
N CYS A 306 -8.89 -5.74 3.93
CA CYS A 306 -7.99 -4.59 3.94
C CYS A 306 -8.75 -3.35 4.42
N ASN A 307 -8.03 -2.34 4.92
CA ASN A 307 -8.70 -1.11 5.38
C ASN A 307 -9.17 -0.25 4.19
N VAL A 308 -8.34 -0.16 3.15
CA VAL A 308 -8.59 0.56 1.90
C VAL A 308 -8.32 -0.36 0.69
N GLU A 309 -9.27 -0.49 -0.23
CA GLU A 309 -9.18 -1.33 -1.43
C GLU A 309 -9.48 -0.52 -2.71
N PHE A 310 -8.57 -0.53 -3.69
CA PHE A 310 -8.70 0.19 -4.96
C PHE A 310 -8.60 -0.75 -6.17
N PHE A 311 -9.65 -0.78 -6.99
CA PHE A 311 -9.75 -1.63 -8.18
C PHE A 311 -9.71 -0.80 -9.48
N ALA A 312 -9.93 -1.47 -10.62
CA ALA A 312 -9.77 -0.91 -11.96
C ALA A 312 -10.42 0.48 -12.14
N GLY A 313 -9.73 1.37 -12.85
CA GLY A 313 -10.17 2.75 -13.14
C GLY A 313 -10.02 3.74 -11.98
N THR A 314 -9.72 3.29 -10.76
CA THR A 314 -9.61 4.17 -9.57
C THR A 314 -8.41 5.11 -9.62
N ASN A 315 -8.64 6.37 -9.24
CA ASN A 315 -7.58 7.36 -9.00
C ASN A 315 -7.75 7.94 -7.58
N ALA A 316 -6.87 7.55 -6.67
CA ALA A 316 -6.93 7.96 -5.27
C ALA A 316 -5.85 9.00 -4.89
N TYR A 317 -6.22 9.94 -4.03
CA TYR A 317 -5.35 10.94 -3.42
C TYR A 317 -5.52 10.85 -1.90
N ILE A 318 -4.48 10.44 -1.18
CA ILE A 318 -4.49 10.22 0.26
C ILE A 318 -3.43 11.14 0.88
N THR A 319 -3.82 12.04 1.77
CA THR A 319 -2.93 13.06 2.32
C THR A 319 -3.12 13.23 3.82
N ARG A 320 -2.03 13.11 4.59
CA ARG A 320 -2.01 13.22 6.07
C ARG A 320 -2.93 12.22 6.81
N CYS A 321 -3.31 11.11 6.16
CA CYS A 321 -4.21 10.11 6.75
C CYS A 321 -3.46 9.08 7.62
N THR A 322 -4.17 8.53 8.60
CA THR A 322 -3.73 7.34 9.35
C THR A 322 -4.57 6.13 8.95
N ILE A 323 -3.92 5.04 8.54
CA ILE A 323 -4.54 3.78 8.15
C ILE A 323 -3.98 2.68 9.06
N GLN A 324 -4.78 2.21 10.03
CA GLN A 324 -4.25 1.34 11.08
C GLN A 324 -5.18 0.23 11.57
N LYS A 325 -4.56 -0.83 12.12
CA LYS A 325 -5.20 -2.08 12.56
C LYS A 325 -5.95 -2.74 11.41
N ASN A 326 -5.18 -3.19 10.42
CA ASN A 326 -5.72 -3.62 9.14
C ASN A 326 -5.93 -5.14 9.17
N GLY A 327 -7.18 -5.58 9.10
CA GLY A 327 -7.58 -7.00 9.15
C GLY A 327 -6.81 -7.89 8.16
N HIS A 328 -6.50 -7.34 6.99
CA HIS A 328 -5.48 -7.83 6.05
C HIS A 328 -4.41 -6.77 5.77
N ASN A 329 -4.53 -6.02 4.67
CA ASN A 329 -3.55 -5.02 4.23
C ASN A 329 -4.02 -3.60 4.56
N GLY A 330 -3.10 -2.65 4.72
CA GLY A 330 -3.46 -1.24 4.94
C GLY A 330 -4.13 -0.63 3.72
N ILE A 331 -3.40 -0.63 2.60
CA ILE A 331 -3.93 -0.33 1.26
C ILE A 331 -3.71 -1.55 0.37
N TRP A 332 -4.74 -1.97 -0.36
CA TRP A 332 -4.64 -2.92 -1.48
C TRP A 332 -5.01 -2.23 -2.80
N MET A 333 -4.21 -2.43 -3.84
CA MET A 333 -4.41 -1.90 -5.18
C MET A 333 -4.39 -3.03 -6.20
N LYS A 334 -5.38 -3.07 -7.10
CA LYS A 334 -5.50 -4.11 -8.12
C LYS A 334 -5.94 -3.57 -9.49
N ASP A 335 -5.62 -4.32 -10.55
CA ASP A 335 -6.16 -4.18 -11.91
C ASP A 335 -6.00 -2.77 -12.54
N GLY A 336 -4.84 -2.15 -12.31
CA GLY A 336 -4.48 -0.86 -12.90
C GLY A 336 -4.91 0.37 -12.08
N ALA A 337 -5.43 0.18 -10.85
CA ALA A 337 -5.70 1.26 -9.91
C ALA A 337 -4.48 2.18 -9.69
N LYS A 338 -4.73 3.46 -9.43
CA LYS A 338 -3.70 4.48 -9.20
C LYS A 338 -3.89 5.18 -7.86
N ALA A 339 -2.80 5.49 -7.18
CA ALA A 339 -2.82 6.23 -5.92
C ALA A 339 -1.65 7.21 -5.80
N THR A 340 -1.93 8.37 -5.20
CA THR A 340 -0.95 9.29 -4.63
C THR A 340 -1.12 9.29 -3.12
N VAL A 341 -0.04 9.03 -2.35
CA VAL A 341 -0.08 8.90 -0.89
C VAL A 341 1.02 9.76 -0.26
N THR A 342 0.66 10.83 0.44
CA THR A 342 1.63 11.83 0.96
C THR A 342 1.42 12.15 2.44
N GLY A 343 2.47 12.08 3.25
CA GLY A 343 2.44 12.47 4.66
C GLY A 343 1.66 11.52 5.58
N CYS A 344 1.46 10.27 5.18
CA CYS A 344 0.56 9.32 5.86
C CYS A 344 1.27 8.41 6.86
N LEU A 345 0.49 7.76 7.72
CA LEU A 345 0.92 6.63 8.55
C LEU A 345 0.12 5.38 8.19
N ILE A 346 0.80 4.30 7.83
CA ILE A 346 0.20 2.98 7.58
C ILE A 346 0.82 2.00 8.58
N THR A 347 0.04 1.47 9.52
CA THR A 347 0.58 0.66 10.63
C THR A 347 -0.34 -0.48 11.08
N GLU A 348 0.23 -1.48 11.74
CA GLU A 348 -0.52 -2.59 12.38
C GLU A 348 -1.38 -3.39 11.37
N SER A 349 -0.78 -3.78 10.24
CA SER A 349 -1.41 -4.73 9.29
C SER A 349 -1.19 -6.18 9.70
N ASN A 350 -2.23 -7.01 9.69
CA ASN A 350 -2.12 -8.47 9.82
C ASN A 350 -1.46 -9.14 8.59
N GLN A 351 -1.43 -8.45 7.46
CA GLN A 351 -0.65 -8.80 6.28
C GLN A 351 0.35 -7.68 5.98
N ASN A 352 0.22 -6.97 4.85
CA ASN A 352 1.19 -5.99 4.37
C ASN A 352 0.75 -4.55 4.68
N GLY A 353 1.69 -3.61 4.74
CA GLY A 353 1.35 -2.19 4.81
C GLY A 353 0.61 -1.75 3.55
N ILE A 354 1.24 -1.95 2.39
CA ILE A 354 0.65 -1.78 1.06
C ILE A 354 0.81 -3.09 0.26
N TRP A 355 -0.22 -3.50 -0.47
CA TRP A 355 -0.14 -4.54 -1.50
C TRP A 355 -0.60 -4.00 -2.86
N MET A 356 0.15 -4.28 -3.93
CA MET A 356 -0.18 -3.90 -5.31
C MET A 356 -0.12 -5.13 -6.23
N ASP A 357 -1.11 -5.30 -7.10
CA ASP A 357 -1.17 -6.35 -8.10
C ASP A 357 -1.70 -5.85 -9.47
N ASN A 358 -1.31 -6.51 -10.56
CA ASN A 358 -1.76 -6.26 -11.94
C ASN A 358 -1.74 -4.78 -12.37
N ARG A 359 -0.55 -4.26 -12.70
CA ARG A 359 -0.33 -2.97 -13.43
C ARG A 359 -0.73 -1.69 -12.68
N CYS A 360 -0.91 -1.75 -11.37
CA CYS A 360 -1.16 -0.58 -10.53
C CYS A 360 0.00 0.44 -10.50
N GLN A 361 -0.32 1.69 -10.18
CA GLN A 361 0.62 2.81 -10.15
C GLN A 361 0.53 3.56 -8.81
N LEU A 362 1.62 3.58 -8.05
CA LEU A 362 1.71 4.26 -6.76
C LEU A 362 2.77 5.37 -6.81
N THR A 363 2.35 6.60 -6.54
CA THR A 363 3.26 7.68 -6.14
C THR A 363 3.12 7.87 -4.63
N ILE A 364 4.21 7.80 -3.89
CA ILE A 364 4.17 7.83 -2.42
C ILE A 364 5.32 8.68 -1.87
N SER A 365 5.01 9.59 -0.95
CA SER A 365 6.00 10.45 -0.31
C SER A 365 5.76 10.66 1.17
N ASP A 366 6.84 10.95 1.92
CA ASP A 366 6.80 11.48 3.29
C ASP A 366 5.98 10.60 4.26
N THR A 367 5.90 9.30 3.96
CA THR A 367 4.94 8.35 4.55
C THR A 367 5.68 7.26 5.33
N ILE A 368 5.12 6.90 6.49
CA ILE A 368 5.63 5.86 7.38
C ILE A 368 4.83 4.57 7.18
N ILE A 369 5.53 3.45 7.01
CA ILE A 369 4.94 2.11 6.89
C ILE A 369 5.60 1.17 7.90
N GLU A 370 4.86 0.74 8.93
CA GLU A 370 5.44 -0.04 10.04
C GLU A 370 4.52 -1.08 10.69
N LYS A 371 5.12 -2.03 11.43
CA LYS A 371 4.42 -3.08 12.19
C LYS A 371 3.50 -4.00 11.36
N ALA A 372 3.75 -4.12 10.06
CA ALA A 372 3.09 -5.14 9.23
C ALA A 372 3.57 -6.54 9.64
N GLN A 373 2.66 -7.50 9.78
CA GLN A 373 3.01 -8.90 10.10
C GLN A 373 3.57 -9.66 8.88
N GLN A 374 3.49 -9.08 7.69
CA GLN A 374 4.22 -9.49 6.49
C GLN A 374 5.16 -8.35 6.04
N ASN A 375 5.01 -7.86 4.81
CA ASN A 375 5.91 -6.85 4.23
C ASN A 375 5.42 -5.43 4.52
N GLY A 376 6.33 -4.45 4.57
CA GLY A 376 5.94 -3.04 4.50
C GLY A 376 5.20 -2.75 3.20
N MET A 377 5.80 -3.11 2.06
CA MET A 377 5.17 -3.02 0.75
C MET A 377 5.40 -4.32 -0.06
N TRP A 378 4.32 -4.92 -0.56
CA TRP A 378 4.38 -6.01 -1.55
C TRP A 378 3.89 -5.49 -2.91
N VAL A 379 4.72 -5.63 -3.95
CA VAL A 379 4.39 -5.25 -5.32
C VAL A 379 4.46 -6.50 -6.21
N ASN A 380 3.44 -6.74 -7.05
CA ASN A 380 3.35 -7.91 -7.91
C ASN A 380 2.96 -7.55 -9.36
N GLY A 381 3.56 -8.25 -10.32
CA GLY A 381 3.34 -8.04 -11.75
C GLY A 381 3.88 -6.70 -12.25
N SER A 382 3.41 -6.25 -13.42
CA SER A 382 3.93 -5.05 -14.11
C SER A 382 3.47 -3.71 -13.50
N CYS A 383 3.46 -3.61 -12.16
CA CYS A 383 3.15 -2.39 -11.42
C CYS A 383 4.30 -1.35 -11.52
N THR A 384 4.01 -0.10 -11.14
CA THR A 384 5.00 0.97 -11.05
C THR A 384 4.92 1.70 -9.71
N VAL A 385 6.06 1.90 -9.04
CA VAL A 385 6.17 2.65 -7.79
C VAL A 385 7.18 3.78 -7.92
N THR A 386 6.77 4.98 -7.53
CA THR A 386 7.63 6.15 -7.33
C THR A 386 7.56 6.56 -5.86
N ALA A 387 8.64 6.32 -5.12
CA ALA A 387 8.76 6.50 -3.69
C ALA A 387 9.81 7.57 -3.33
N THR A 388 9.47 8.52 -2.45
CA THR A 388 10.37 9.59 -2.01
C THR A 388 10.24 9.85 -0.51
N ASN A 389 11.35 9.91 0.24
CA ASN A 389 11.33 10.21 1.68
C ASN A 389 10.40 9.28 2.50
N LEU A 390 10.39 7.98 2.19
CA LEU A 390 9.64 7.00 2.98
C LEU A 390 10.42 6.57 4.22
N THR A 391 9.70 6.14 5.26
CA THR A 391 10.27 5.34 6.35
C THR A 391 9.53 4.01 6.45
N ILE A 392 10.20 2.91 6.09
CA ILE A 392 9.64 1.55 6.16
C ILE A 392 10.38 0.79 7.26
N ARG A 393 9.70 0.41 8.35
CA ARG A 393 10.39 -0.14 9.54
C ARG A 393 9.59 -1.15 10.36
N ASN A 394 10.29 -1.99 11.11
CA ASN A 394 9.70 -2.91 12.09
C ASN A 394 8.63 -3.84 11.50
N ASN A 395 8.81 -4.34 10.26
CA ASN A 395 7.89 -5.28 9.63
C ASN A 395 8.40 -6.71 9.79
N ALA A 396 7.49 -7.66 10.04
CA ALA A 396 7.85 -9.00 10.48
C ALA A 396 8.34 -9.93 9.35
N TRP A 397 8.11 -9.58 8.08
CA TRP A 397 8.84 -10.15 6.94
C TRP A 397 9.82 -9.11 6.39
N ASN A 398 9.51 -8.46 5.25
CA ASN A 398 10.42 -7.57 4.55
C ASN A 398 10.05 -6.09 4.69
N GLY A 399 11.00 -5.19 4.44
CA GLY A 399 10.66 -3.79 4.16
C GLY A 399 9.86 -3.68 2.85
N THR A 400 10.44 -4.14 1.75
CA THR A 400 9.74 -4.31 0.46
C THR A 400 9.99 -5.69 -0.13
N TRP A 401 8.95 -6.27 -0.74
CA TRP A 401 9.04 -7.45 -1.60
C TRP A 401 8.39 -7.14 -2.95
N ILE A 402 9.11 -7.35 -4.05
CA ILE A 402 8.67 -6.87 -5.37
C ILE A 402 8.93 -7.94 -6.44
N SER A 403 7.89 -8.42 -7.13
CA SER A 403 8.02 -9.34 -8.29
C SER A 403 7.58 -8.64 -9.57
N GLY A 404 8.54 -8.31 -10.44
CA GLY A 404 8.32 -7.59 -11.69
C GLY A 404 8.05 -6.08 -11.53
N GLY A 405 7.81 -5.40 -12.66
CA GLY A 405 7.47 -3.97 -12.70
C GLY A 405 8.66 -3.01 -12.60
N LYS A 406 8.39 -1.74 -12.25
CA LYS A 406 9.39 -0.67 -12.15
C LYS A 406 9.29 0.07 -10.81
N ILE A 407 10.43 0.29 -10.16
CA ILE A 407 10.49 0.88 -8.81
C ILE A 407 11.57 1.95 -8.79
N THR A 408 11.16 3.20 -8.56
CA THR A 408 12.06 4.32 -8.26
C THR A 408 11.88 4.68 -6.79
N MET A 409 12.90 4.48 -5.96
CA MET A 409 12.88 4.85 -4.54
C MET A 409 14.03 5.80 -4.24
N THR A 410 13.72 6.97 -3.66
CA THR A 410 14.69 8.02 -3.38
C THR A 410 14.61 8.54 -1.95
N MET A 411 15.74 8.94 -1.38
CA MET A 411 15.86 9.65 -0.08
C MET A 411 15.14 8.94 1.09
N SER A 412 14.95 7.62 1.01
CA SER A 412 14.10 6.83 1.90
C SER A 412 14.92 5.98 2.90
N ARG A 413 14.29 5.61 4.02
CA ARG A 413 14.87 4.80 5.10
C ARG A 413 14.15 3.45 5.21
N ILE A 414 14.90 2.36 5.23
CA ILE A 414 14.37 1.00 5.44
C ILE A 414 15.11 0.37 6.63
N GLU A 415 14.39 0.11 7.73
CA GLU A 415 15.04 -0.15 9.03
C GLU A 415 14.38 -1.29 9.84
N THR A 416 15.17 -2.29 10.23
CA THR A 416 14.75 -3.38 11.14
C THR A 416 13.61 -4.25 10.61
N HIS A 417 13.96 -5.31 9.88
CA HIS A 417 13.03 -6.31 9.31
C HIS A 417 13.52 -7.71 9.62
N GLU A 418 12.62 -8.66 9.93
CA GLU A 418 12.99 -10.05 10.27
C GLU A 418 13.31 -10.95 9.06
N LEU A 419 13.11 -10.45 7.84
CA LEU A 419 13.70 -10.98 6.61
C LEU A 419 14.58 -9.90 5.94
N HIS A 420 14.25 -9.45 4.73
CA HIS A 420 15.06 -8.54 3.92
C HIS A 420 14.64 -7.06 4.08
N GLY A 421 15.52 -6.12 3.77
CA GLY A 421 15.19 -4.69 3.72
C GLY A 421 14.42 -4.36 2.45
N PHE A 422 15.14 -4.26 1.35
CA PHE A 422 14.60 -4.15 0.00
C PHE A 422 14.88 -5.44 -0.76
N ALA A 423 13.85 -6.11 -1.29
CA ALA A 423 14.01 -7.28 -2.15
C ALA A 423 13.18 -7.12 -3.44
N ALA A 424 13.80 -7.40 -4.61
CA ALA A 424 13.11 -7.39 -5.90
C ALA A 424 13.53 -8.55 -6.82
N PHE A 425 12.58 -9.05 -7.61
CA PHE A 425 12.62 -10.33 -8.33
C PHE A 425 11.98 -10.21 -9.72
N ASP A 426 12.16 -11.22 -10.57
CA ASP A 426 11.33 -11.43 -11.78
C ASP A 426 11.35 -10.28 -12.82
N GLY A 427 12.53 -9.70 -13.06
CA GLY A 427 12.72 -8.73 -14.16
C GLY A 427 12.48 -7.26 -13.80
N CYS A 428 12.52 -6.88 -12.52
CA CYS A 428 12.32 -5.48 -12.12
C CYS A 428 13.34 -4.52 -12.74
N ASP A 429 12.86 -3.32 -13.06
CA ASP A 429 13.67 -2.12 -13.31
C ASP A 429 13.71 -1.28 -12.01
N VAL A 430 14.87 -1.26 -11.34
CA VAL A 430 15.05 -0.66 -10.02
C VAL A 430 15.99 0.55 -10.08
N THR A 431 15.49 1.71 -9.66
CA THR A 431 16.29 2.91 -9.39
C THR A 431 16.26 3.22 -7.90
N PHE A 432 17.40 3.08 -7.21
CA PHE A 432 17.50 3.16 -5.75
C PHE A 432 18.56 4.21 -5.37
N THR A 433 18.14 5.44 -5.03
CA THR A 433 19.09 6.57 -4.87
C THR A 433 18.97 7.32 -3.55
N ARG A 434 20.11 7.68 -2.92
CA ARG A 434 20.17 8.42 -1.64
C ARG A 434 19.42 7.76 -0.48
N ASN A 435 19.23 6.45 -0.53
CA ASN A 435 18.51 5.69 0.49
C ASN A 435 19.44 5.22 1.61
N LEU A 436 18.88 5.02 2.79
CA LEU A 436 19.53 4.37 3.93
C LEU A 436 18.83 3.04 4.23
N VAL A 437 19.61 1.95 4.37
CA VAL A 437 19.07 0.66 4.80
C VAL A 437 19.88 0.08 5.97
N ASN A 438 19.20 -0.49 6.95
CA ASN A 438 19.80 -0.91 8.22
C ASN A 438 19.04 -2.08 8.89
N ASN A 439 19.78 -2.95 9.59
CA ASN A 439 19.28 -3.90 10.59
C ASN A 439 18.27 -4.94 10.08
N SER A 440 18.20 -5.18 8.77
CA SER A 440 17.49 -6.36 8.26
C SER A 440 18.19 -7.64 8.72
N LYS A 441 17.39 -8.69 8.94
CA LYS A 441 17.90 -9.98 9.42
C LYS A 441 18.68 -10.69 8.33
N ARG A 442 18.05 -10.82 7.15
CA ARG A 442 18.68 -11.30 5.93
C ARG A 442 19.36 -10.11 5.23
N HIS A 443 19.17 -9.94 3.93
CA HIS A 443 19.85 -8.91 3.16
C HIS A 443 19.21 -7.54 3.41
N ASN A 444 20.00 -6.48 3.54
CA ASN A 444 19.44 -5.13 3.51
C ASN A 444 18.95 -4.81 2.10
N TYR A 445 19.66 -5.27 1.07
CA TYR A 445 19.25 -5.17 -0.33
C TYR A 445 19.50 -6.49 -1.06
N GLU A 446 18.50 -7.00 -1.78
CA GLU A 446 18.61 -8.15 -2.67
C GLU A 446 17.95 -7.83 -4.02
N THR A 447 18.60 -8.16 -5.13
CA THR A 447 17.89 -8.32 -6.41
C THR A 447 18.26 -9.58 -7.17
N THR A 448 17.23 -10.28 -7.64
CA THR A 448 17.31 -11.53 -8.39
C THR A 448 16.72 -11.33 -9.79
N ASN A 449 17.48 -11.59 -10.85
CA ASN A 449 17.08 -11.38 -12.25
C ASN A 449 16.51 -9.98 -12.55
N CYS A 450 17.14 -8.92 -12.04
CA CYS A 450 16.67 -7.52 -12.19
C CYS A 450 17.73 -6.61 -12.84
N THR A 451 17.31 -5.44 -13.32
CA THR A 451 18.22 -4.33 -13.68
C THR A 451 18.19 -3.28 -12.57
N THR A 452 19.37 -2.86 -12.08
CA THR A 452 19.51 -1.91 -10.97
C THR A 452 20.43 -0.73 -11.30
N LEU A 453 19.95 0.48 -11.03
CA LEU A 453 20.76 1.67 -10.80
C LEU A 453 20.72 2.03 -9.31
N MET A 454 21.85 1.93 -8.62
CA MET A 454 21.99 2.25 -7.19
C MET A 454 23.01 3.38 -7.02
N GLU A 455 22.61 4.54 -6.52
CA GLU A 455 23.52 5.68 -6.35
C GLU A 455 23.38 6.41 -5.01
N ASP A 456 24.49 6.92 -4.45
CA ASP A 456 24.52 7.75 -3.23
C ASP A 456 23.91 7.07 -1.97
N CYS A 457 23.77 5.74 -1.96
CA CYS A 457 23.12 5.00 -0.88
C CYS A 457 24.08 4.64 0.27
N THR A 458 23.53 4.54 1.49
CA THR A 458 24.28 4.13 2.69
C THR A 458 23.66 2.90 3.33
N PHE A 459 24.47 1.87 3.53
CA PHE A 459 24.09 0.63 4.17
C PHE A 459 24.80 0.47 5.51
N LEU A 460 24.01 0.40 6.56
CA LEU A 460 24.43 0.08 7.92
C LEU A 460 24.29 -1.45 8.14
N PRO A 461 24.70 -2.05 9.28
CA PRO A 461 24.82 -3.50 9.39
C PRO A 461 23.51 -4.27 9.10
N SER A 462 23.59 -5.32 8.27
CA SER A 462 22.65 -6.45 8.30
C SER A 462 23.03 -7.40 9.45
N ARG A 463 22.11 -8.27 9.91
CA ARG A 463 22.34 -9.12 11.09
C ARG A 463 22.93 -10.50 10.77
N ASP A 464 22.22 -11.32 9.99
CA ASP A 464 22.55 -12.74 9.81
C ASP A 464 23.11 -13.05 8.40
N ALA A 465 22.99 -12.12 7.45
CA ALA A 465 23.33 -12.33 6.04
C ALA A 465 24.06 -11.14 5.37
N CYS A 466 24.38 -11.25 4.07
CA CYS A 466 25.11 -10.22 3.31
C CYS A 466 24.38 -8.88 3.32
N ASN A 467 25.10 -7.77 3.21
CA ASN A 467 24.45 -6.46 3.24
C ASN A 467 23.70 -6.17 1.92
N VAL A 468 24.42 -6.23 0.79
CA VAL A 468 23.86 -6.12 -0.56
C VAL A 468 24.09 -7.43 -1.32
N GLU A 469 23.06 -7.94 -1.98
CA GLU A 469 23.11 -9.13 -2.84
C GLU A 469 22.58 -8.82 -4.25
N PHE A 470 23.33 -9.27 -5.26
CA PHE A 470 22.91 -9.35 -6.65
C PHE A 470 23.01 -10.82 -7.09
N PHE A 471 21.90 -11.40 -7.50
CA PHE A 471 21.77 -12.84 -7.75
C PHE A 471 21.13 -13.13 -9.13
N VAL A 472 21.47 -14.29 -9.72
CA VAL A 472 20.85 -14.92 -10.91
C VAL A 472 20.52 -13.92 -12.03
N TYR A 473 21.47 -13.71 -12.94
CA TYR A 473 21.36 -12.81 -14.12
C TYR A 473 21.11 -11.31 -13.84
N SER A 474 21.01 -10.89 -12.58
CA SER A 474 20.91 -9.47 -12.21
C SER A 474 22.04 -8.61 -12.80
N LYS A 475 21.68 -7.40 -13.24
CA LYS A 475 22.60 -6.41 -13.81
C LYS A 475 22.55 -5.13 -13.00
N ALA A 476 23.71 -4.62 -12.55
CA ALA A 476 23.72 -3.48 -11.64
C ALA A 476 24.84 -2.47 -11.94
N THR A 477 24.47 -1.20 -11.87
CA THR A 477 25.40 -0.07 -11.75
C THR A 477 25.27 0.53 -10.36
N VAL A 478 26.35 0.47 -9.58
CA VAL A 478 26.41 0.90 -8.18
C VAL A 478 27.41 2.05 -8.08
N ARG A 479 26.98 3.24 -7.64
CA ARG A 479 27.87 4.43 -7.56
C ARG A 479 27.82 5.14 -6.22
N ARG A 480 28.99 5.52 -5.70
CA ARG A 480 29.13 6.37 -4.50
C ARG A 480 28.39 5.79 -3.28
N VAL A 481 28.42 4.47 -3.14
CA VAL A 481 27.73 3.72 -2.08
C VAL A 481 28.67 3.46 -0.91
N ASN A 482 28.15 3.47 0.31
CA ASN A 482 28.89 3.07 1.51
C ASN A 482 28.25 1.86 2.18
N ILE A 483 29.06 0.91 2.65
CA ILE A 483 28.64 -0.25 3.43
C ILE A 483 29.52 -0.36 4.66
N THR A 484 28.95 -0.11 5.85
CA THR A 484 29.62 -0.26 7.15
C THR A 484 28.94 -1.37 7.95
N GLY A 485 29.59 -2.54 8.00
CA GLY A 485 29.08 -3.72 8.67
C GLY A 485 28.24 -4.64 7.76
N ALA A 486 28.30 -5.93 8.02
CA ALA A 486 27.41 -6.93 7.42
C ALA A 486 27.28 -8.16 8.33
N GLY A 487 26.17 -8.89 8.24
CA GLY A 487 26.04 -10.22 8.85
C GLY A 487 26.86 -11.30 8.14
N HIS A 488 27.21 -11.08 6.87
CA HIS A 488 28.02 -12.02 6.08
C HIS A 488 29.06 -11.32 5.18
N ASN A 489 28.79 -11.07 3.89
CA ASN A 489 29.64 -10.24 3.02
C ASN A 489 29.08 -8.81 2.90
N CYS A 490 29.88 -7.81 2.52
CA CYS A 490 29.31 -6.50 2.14
C CYS A 490 28.53 -6.62 0.82
N PHE A 491 29.14 -7.26 -0.20
CA PHE A 491 28.48 -7.68 -1.44
C PHE A 491 28.54 -9.20 -1.65
N TRP A 492 27.44 -9.80 -2.07
CA TRP A 492 27.38 -11.14 -2.66
C TRP A 492 26.88 -11.04 -4.10
N LEU A 493 27.66 -11.57 -5.05
CA LEU A 493 27.47 -11.42 -6.50
C LEU A 493 27.53 -12.81 -7.15
N SER A 494 26.39 -13.44 -7.40
CA SER A 494 26.37 -14.88 -7.75
C SER A 494 25.41 -15.22 -8.88
N ASP A 495 25.85 -16.16 -9.73
CA ASP A 495 25.12 -16.75 -10.85
C ASP A 495 24.85 -15.75 -12.00
N HIS A 496 25.81 -15.66 -12.91
CA HIS A 496 25.76 -14.90 -14.17
C HIS A 496 25.44 -13.39 -14.03
N VAL A 497 25.71 -12.77 -12.88
CA VAL A 497 25.45 -11.34 -12.66
C VAL A 497 26.47 -10.44 -13.34
N GLU A 498 26.04 -9.26 -13.78
CA GLU A 498 26.90 -8.26 -14.44
C GLU A 498 26.87 -6.94 -13.65
N VAL A 499 27.90 -6.68 -12.85
CA VAL A 499 27.91 -5.59 -11.86
C VAL A 499 29.12 -4.67 -12.02
N THR A 500 28.87 -3.36 -12.04
CA THR A 500 29.90 -2.31 -12.02
C THR A 500 29.72 -1.45 -10.77
N ILE A 501 30.78 -1.31 -9.98
CA ILE A 501 30.82 -0.60 -8.70
C ILE A 501 31.84 0.55 -8.80
N GLU A 502 31.40 1.80 -8.70
CA GLU A 502 32.21 2.99 -9.00
C GLU A 502 32.14 4.01 -7.84
N GLY A 503 33.22 4.07 -7.06
CA GLY A 503 33.35 4.90 -5.86
C GLY A 503 32.56 4.37 -4.65
N GLY A 504 33.24 4.24 -3.51
CA GLY A 504 32.60 3.78 -2.27
C GLY A 504 33.58 3.34 -1.19
N ASN A 505 33.05 3.09 0.01
CA ASN A 505 33.78 2.50 1.14
C ASN A 505 32.99 1.32 1.70
N PHE A 506 33.60 0.15 1.70
CA PHE A 506 32.96 -1.12 2.03
C PHE A 506 33.80 -1.86 3.08
N GLY A 507 33.18 -2.31 4.17
CA GLY A 507 33.90 -3.06 5.19
C GLY A 507 33.13 -3.54 6.40
N GLU A 508 33.89 -4.03 7.38
CA GLU A 508 33.39 -4.62 8.64
C GLU A 508 32.55 -5.88 8.40
N SER A 509 33.09 -6.78 7.57
CA SER A 509 32.46 -8.03 7.16
C SER A 509 33.04 -9.24 7.94
N PRO A 510 32.21 -10.13 8.53
CA PRO A 510 32.67 -11.39 9.11
C PRO A 510 33.09 -12.43 8.06
N ASN A 511 32.90 -12.17 6.77
CA ASN A 511 33.39 -13.01 5.67
C ASN A 511 34.30 -12.18 4.73
N ASN A 512 33.94 -11.93 3.47
CA ASN A 512 34.71 -11.07 2.55
C ASN A 512 34.03 -9.71 2.35
N VAL A 513 34.75 -8.69 1.86
CA VAL A 513 34.07 -7.44 1.44
C VAL A 513 33.22 -7.73 0.20
N ILE A 514 33.81 -8.36 -0.83
CA ILE A 514 33.10 -8.80 -2.03
C ILE A 514 33.27 -10.31 -2.22
N TRP A 515 32.16 -10.99 -2.50
CA TRP A 515 32.10 -12.39 -2.94
C TRP A 515 31.53 -12.43 -4.37
N ALA A 516 32.21 -13.08 -5.31
CA ALA A 516 31.78 -13.17 -6.71
C ALA A 516 31.92 -14.58 -7.31
N ASN A 517 30.85 -15.23 -7.75
CA ASN A 517 30.95 -16.60 -8.30
C ASN A 517 29.96 -16.94 -9.43
N LEU A 518 30.21 -18.10 -10.07
CA LEU A 518 29.37 -18.73 -11.09
C LEU A 518 29.16 -17.84 -12.33
N SER A 519 30.16 -17.76 -13.20
CA SER A 519 30.12 -17.01 -14.48
C SER A 519 29.87 -15.51 -14.37
N SER A 520 30.01 -14.93 -13.17
CA SER A 520 29.70 -13.52 -12.92
C SER A 520 30.78 -12.59 -13.49
N LYS A 521 30.40 -11.34 -13.79
CA LYS A 521 31.28 -10.28 -14.31
C LYS A 521 31.21 -9.08 -13.38
N VAL A 522 32.31 -8.81 -12.66
CA VAL A 522 32.36 -7.78 -11.63
C VAL A 522 33.48 -6.80 -11.94
N THR A 523 33.14 -5.52 -12.01
CA THR A 523 34.08 -4.40 -12.15
C THR A 523 33.99 -3.51 -10.93
N VAL A 524 35.13 -3.20 -10.29
CA VAL A 524 35.21 -2.37 -9.08
C VAL A 524 36.23 -1.26 -9.30
N ARG A 525 35.81 0.00 -9.16
CA ARG A 525 36.64 1.19 -9.43
C ARG A 525 36.63 2.18 -8.29
N ASP A 526 37.79 2.76 -8.00
CA ASP A 526 37.93 3.92 -7.09
C ASP A 526 37.32 3.69 -5.68
N CYS A 527 37.29 2.43 -5.23
CA CYS A 527 36.66 2.00 -3.98
C CYS A 527 37.68 1.68 -2.87
N VAL A 528 37.25 1.79 -1.62
CA VAL A 528 37.97 1.30 -0.44
C VAL A 528 37.33 -0.01 0.04
N LEU A 529 38.11 -1.09 0.11
CA LEU A 529 37.68 -2.42 0.56
C LEU A 529 38.49 -2.79 1.79
N SER A 530 37.85 -2.88 2.96
CA SER A 530 38.59 -3.01 4.22
C SER A 530 37.89 -3.71 5.38
N ARG A 531 38.65 -4.12 6.40
CA ARG A 531 38.14 -4.70 7.65
C ARG A 531 37.24 -5.94 7.46
N ALA A 532 37.49 -6.74 6.43
CA ALA A 532 36.93 -8.10 6.34
C ALA A 532 37.73 -9.08 7.22
N GLN A 533 37.03 -10.03 7.83
CA GLN A 533 37.68 -11.11 8.59
C GLN A 533 38.40 -12.10 7.66
N LYS A 534 37.93 -12.27 6.41
CA LYS A 534 38.60 -13.02 5.34
C LYS A 534 39.21 -12.08 4.29
N ASN A 535 38.88 -12.21 3.01
CA ASN A 535 39.57 -11.51 1.92
C ASN A 535 38.88 -10.18 1.59
N GLY A 536 39.61 -9.25 0.98
CA GLY A 536 38.99 -8.06 0.38
C GLY A 536 38.00 -8.47 -0.72
N ILE A 537 38.50 -9.19 -1.73
CA ILE A 537 37.68 -9.87 -2.74
C ILE A 537 37.96 -11.38 -2.68
N TRP A 538 36.91 -12.18 -2.63
CA TRP A 538 36.96 -13.60 -2.99
C TRP A 538 36.14 -13.84 -4.26
N ALA A 539 36.67 -14.64 -5.20
CA ALA A 539 35.89 -15.03 -6.37
C ALA A 539 36.19 -16.43 -6.93
N ALA A 540 35.21 -17.04 -7.60
CA ALA A 540 35.35 -18.30 -8.33
C ALA A 540 34.69 -18.27 -9.71
N ASP A 541 35.29 -18.90 -10.72
CA ASP A 541 34.70 -19.14 -12.06
C ASP A 541 34.11 -17.88 -12.72
N SER A 542 34.75 -16.73 -12.52
CA SER A 542 34.17 -15.40 -12.81
C SER A 542 35.20 -14.42 -13.44
N THR A 543 34.73 -13.35 -14.07
CA THR A 543 35.58 -12.25 -14.57
C THR A 543 35.59 -11.10 -13.58
N ILE A 544 36.77 -10.73 -13.09
CA ILE A 544 36.97 -9.72 -12.03
C ILE A 544 37.94 -8.64 -12.54
N ILE A 545 37.49 -7.38 -12.53
CA ILE A 545 38.28 -6.21 -12.90
C ILE A 545 38.31 -5.26 -11.69
N VAL A 546 39.51 -4.88 -11.25
CA VAL A 546 39.71 -4.02 -10.07
C VAL A 546 40.65 -2.87 -10.41
N GLU A 547 40.14 -1.64 -10.36
CA GLU A 547 40.86 -0.45 -10.86
C GLU A 547 40.92 0.62 -9.75
N ASN A 548 42.09 1.21 -9.52
CA ASN A 548 42.33 2.33 -8.58
C ASN A 548 41.88 2.11 -7.11
N CYS A 549 41.61 0.87 -6.70
CA CYS A 549 41.04 0.58 -5.38
C CYS A 549 42.08 0.55 -4.26
N VAL A 550 41.63 0.83 -3.02
CA VAL A 550 42.43 0.70 -1.79
C VAL A 550 41.96 -0.53 -1.02
N ILE A 551 42.77 -1.60 -1.01
CA ILE A 551 42.40 -2.90 -0.43
C ILE A 551 43.25 -3.17 0.80
N ARG A 552 42.69 -2.92 2.00
CA ARG A 552 43.49 -2.85 3.23
C ARG A 552 42.83 -3.43 4.48
N ASP A 553 43.64 -3.84 5.45
CA ASP A 553 43.19 -4.28 6.78
C ASP A 553 42.17 -5.44 6.73
N ASN A 554 42.30 -6.34 5.75
CA ASN A 554 41.49 -7.56 5.66
C ASN A 554 42.24 -8.74 6.29
N GLY A 555 41.59 -9.90 6.44
CA GLY A 555 42.16 -11.11 7.04
C GLY A 555 42.18 -11.10 8.56
N LEU A 556 41.36 -10.26 9.18
CA LEU A 556 41.38 -10.02 10.62
C LEU A 556 41.01 -11.26 11.46
N GLY A 557 40.32 -12.25 10.87
CA GLY A 557 39.98 -13.53 11.51
C GLY A 557 41.10 -14.58 11.44
N GLY A 558 42.17 -14.31 10.70
CA GLY A 558 43.26 -15.26 10.45
C GLY A 558 42.84 -16.46 9.61
N GLY A 559 43.44 -17.62 9.87
CA GLY A 559 43.18 -18.83 9.10
C GLY A 559 43.89 -18.85 7.73
N ALA A 560 43.36 -19.61 6.77
CA ALA A 560 43.95 -19.77 5.43
C ALA A 560 43.61 -18.60 4.47
N ASP A 561 42.53 -17.89 4.74
CA ASP A 561 42.15 -16.63 4.10
C ASP A 561 42.99 -15.43 4.61
N GLY A 562 42.70 -14.24 4.09
CA GLY A 562 43.33 -12.98 4.50
C GLY A 562 44.18 -12.33 3.43
N TRP A 563 43.80 -12.51 2.16
CA TRP A 563 44.38 -11.83 1.02
C TRP A 563 43.63 -10.53 0.72
N GLY A 564 44.28 -9.58 0.04
CA GLY A 564 43.55 -8.48 -0.60
C GLY A 564 42.57 -9.01 -1.65
N ILE A 565 43.04 -9.90 -2.53
CA ILE A 565 42.25 -10.59 -3.55
C ILE A 565 42.61 -12.09 -3.54
N ASN A 566 41.62 -12.97 -3.48
CA ASN A 566 41.77 -14.44 -3.59
C ASN A 566 40.83 -14.95 -4.67
N VAL A 567 41.33 -15.50 -5.78
CA VAL A 567 40.49 -15.94 -6.90
C VAL A 567 40.80 -17.33 -7.40
N GLU A 568 39.76 -18.04 -7.83
CA GLU A 568 39.81 -19.45 -8.21
C GLU A 568 39.18 -19.62 -9.60
N ASN A 569 39.98 -20.02 -10.61
CA ASN A 569 39.54 -20.11 -12.01
C ASN A 569 39.00 -18.78 -12.63
N CYS A 570 39.36 -17.63 -12.06
CA CYS A 570 38.91 -16.33 -12.59
C CYS A 570 39.81 -15.75 -13.67
N ALA A 571 39.20 -14.96 -14.57
CA ALA A 571 39.91 -13.95 -15.34
C ALA A 571 40.04 -12.68 -14.48
N LEU A 572 41.24 -12.41 -13.95
CA LEU A 572 41.51 -11.30 -13.03
C LEU A 572 42.36 -10.21 -13.69
N THR A 573 41.88 -8.97 -13.67
CA THR A 573 42.63 -7.75 -14.02
C THR A 573 42.72 -6.83 -12.80
N VAL A 574 43.92 -6.34 -12.48
CA VAL A 574 44.15 -5.39 -11.38
C VAL A 574 45.03 -4.23 -11.87
N THR A 575 44.54 -3.00 -11.78
CA THR A 575 45.20 -1.77 -12.25
C THR A 575 45.12 -0.68 -11.18
N GLY A 576 46.15 0.15 -11.02
CA GLY A 576 46.15 1.31 -10.11
C GLY A 576 45.93 1.04 -8.60
N CYS A 577 45.72 -0.21 -8.18
CA CYS A 577 45.29 -0.55 -6.83
C CYS A 577 46.44 -0.46 -5.81
N THR A 578 46.10 -0.11 -4.58
CA THR A 578 47.02 -0.09 -3.43
C THR A 578 46.59 -1.13 -2.39
N PHE A 579 47.58 -1.78 -1.78
CA PHE A 579 47.37 -2.85 -0.80
C PHE A 579 48.17 -2.60 0.47
N SER A 580 47.58 -2.83 1.65
CA SER A 580 48.28 -2.75 2.94
C SER A 580 47.61 -3.65 3.98
N ASN A 581 48.35 -4.11 4.98
CA ASN A 581 47.82 -4.83 6.15
C ASN A 581 46.94 -6.07 5.87
N ASN A 582 47.07 -6.72 4.71
CA ASN A 582 46.40 -8.00 4.42
C ASN A 582 47.40 -9.14 4.79
N PRO A 583 47.15 -9.98 5.81
CA PRO A 583 48.18 -10.81 6.43
C PRO A 583 48.72 -11.96 5.56
N ARG A 584 47.98 -12.38 4.52
CA ARG A 584 48.48 -13.39 3.56
C ARG A 584 49.23 -12.82 2.37
N GLY A 585 48.90 -11.59 1.95
CA GLY A 585 49.46 -10.93 0.78
C GLY A 585 48.44 -10.13 0.00
N GLN A 586 48.85 -9.58 -1.15
CA GLN A 586 48.00 -8.74 -2.00
C GLN A 586 47.03 -9.61 -2.82
N ILE A 587 47.56 -10.61 -3.53
CA ILE A 587 46.81 -11.41 -4.50
C ILE A 587 47.19 -12.90 -4.37
N LEU A 588 46.20 -13.78 -4.38
CA LEU A 588 46.33 -15.21 -4.64
C LEU A 588 45.45 -15.57 -5.85
N VAL A 589 46.03 -16.28 -6.83
CA VAL A 589 45.31 -16.86 -7.97
C VAL A 589 45.47 -18.37 -7.95
N LYS A 590 44.36 -19.11 -8.04
CA LYS A 590 44.32 -20.56 -8.23
C LYS A 590 43.72 -20.91 -9.59
N HIS A 591 44.19 -22.01 -10.18
CA HIS A 591 43.71 -22.53 -11.45
C HIS A 591 43.37 -24.02 -11.34
N PRO A 592 42.33 -24.50 -12.05
CA PRO A 592 42.05 -25.93 -12.17
C PRO A 592 43.16 -26.65 -12.93
N LEU A 593 43.66 -27.74 -12.35
CA LEU A 593 44.55 -28.70 -12.97
C LEU A 593 43.83 -30.06 -13.10
N SER A 594 43.49 -30.45 -14.32
CA SER A 594 42.97 -31.79 -14.61
C SER A 594 44.11 -32.69 -15.09
N VAL A 595 44.30 -33.85 -14.47
CA VAL A 595 45.32 -34.82 -14.87
C VAL A 595 44.65 -36.08 -15.40
N LYS A 596 44.98 -36.44 -16.64
CA LYS A 596 44.59 -37.69 -17.27
C LYS A 596 45.83 -38.56 -17.49
N VAL A 597 45.75 -39.83 -17.13
CA VAL A 597 46.85 -40.77 -17.17
C VAL A 597 46.56 -41.82 -18.24
N LEU A 598 47.54 -42.04 -19.10
CA LEU A 598 47.47 -43.00 -20.20
C LEU A 598 48.54 -44.08 -20.00
N ASP A 599 48.30 -45.27 -20.55
CA ASP A 599 49.31 -46.32 -20.66
C ASP A 599 50.32 -46.02 -21.79
N GLY A 600 51.34 -46.88 -21.92
CA GLY A 600 52.33 -46.78 -23.00
C GLY A 600 51.77 -46.92 -24.43
N LYS A 601 50.50 -47.32 -24.58
CA LYS A 601 49.77 -47.43 -25.86
C LYS A 601 48.77 -46.29 -26.08
N GLY A 602 48.68 -45.33 -25.15
CA GLY A 602 47.77 -44.19 -25.21
C GLY A 602 46.34 -44.47 -24.75
N LYS A 603 46.06 -45.61 -24.11
CA LYS A 603 44.74 -45.91 -23.52
C LYS A 603 44.63 -45.35 -22.10
N PRO A 604 43.42 -44.94 -21.64
CA PRO A 604 43.14 -44.61 -20.25
C PRO A 604 43.72 -45.62 -19.24
N LEU A 605 44.49 -45.12 -18.26
CA LEU A 605 45.09 -45.93 -17.20
C LEU A 605 44.36 -45.71 -15.87
N ALA A 606 43.25 -46.43 -15.70
CA ALA A 606 42.47 -46.46 -14.47
C ALA A 606 43.26 -47.04 -13.28
N GLY A 607 42.98 -46.61 -12.06
CA GLY A 607 43.63 -47.14 -10.85
C GLY A 607 45.12 -46.79 -10.72
N ALA A 608 45.57 -45.70 -11.35
CA ALA A 608 46.91 -45.15 -11.18
C ALA A 608 46.91 -44.08 -10.08
N THR A 609 47.87 -44.13 -9.16
CA THR A 609 48.05 -43.08 -8.16
C THR A 609 48.65 -41.84 -8.82
N VAL A 610 48.01 -40.69 -8.65
CA VAL A 610 48.54 -39.37 -9.04
C VAL A 610 48.98 -38.64 -7.78
N THR A 611 50.16 -38.04 -7.78
CA THR A 611 50.66 -37.21 -6.68
C THR A 611 51.23 -35.92 -7.23
N ILE A 612 50.72 -34.78 -6.75
CA ILE A 612 51.11 -33.44 -7.14
C ILE A 612 51.98 -32.87 -6.02
N LYS A 613 53.13 -32.29 -6.38
CA LYS A 613 54.07 -31.65 -5.45
C LYS A 613 54.40 -30.23 -5.86
N ASP A 614 54.53 -29.33 -4.89
CA ASP A 614 54.95 -27.94 -5.11
C ASP A 614 56.48 -27.81 -5.38
N GLN A 615 56.95 -26.57 -5.54
CA GLN A 615 58.38 -26.25 -5.71
C GLN A 615 59.23 -26.64 -4.48
N GLY A 616 58.64 -26.66 -3.27
CA GLY A 616 59.24 -27.13 -2.03
C GLY A 616 59.30 -28.67 -1.89
N LYS A 617 58.71 -29.41 -2.85
CA LYS A 617 58.51 -30.88 -2.84
C LYS A 617 57.46 -31.36 -1.84
N ASN A 618 56.67 -30.47 -1.25
CA ASN A 618 55.53 -30.81 -0.40
C ASN A 618 54.44 -31.46 -1.28
N THR A 619 53.81 -32.52 -0.80
CA THR A 619 52.64 -33.11 -1.48
C THR A 619 51.44 -32.19 -1.27
N THR A 620 50.92 -31.61 -2.35
CA THR A 620 49.70 -30.78 -2.34
C THR A 620 48.44 -31.58 -2.65
N PHE A 621 48.57 -32.72 -3.34
CA PHE A 621 47.48 -33.64 -3.61
C PHE A 621 48.00 -35.06 -3.84
N THR A 622 47.23 -36.07 -3.40
CA THR A 622 47.35 -37.46 -3.84
C THR A 622 45.95 -38.01 -4.10
N GLY A 623 45.76 -38.70 -5.23
CA GLY A 623 44.50 -39.34 -5.61
C GLY A 623 44.73 -40.55 -6.53
N THR A 624 43.66 -41.15 -7.02
CA THR A 624 43.71 -42.32 -7.91
C THR A 624 42.78 -42.12 -9.10
N THR A 625 43.20 -42.57 -10.29
CA THR A 625 42.44 -42.36 -11.53
C THR A 625 41.20 -43.25 -11.66
N ASP A 626 40.16 -42.68 -12.25
CA ASP A 626 38.90 -43.34 -12.62
C ASP A 626 39.03 -44.25 -13.86
N ALA A 627 37.91 -44.82 -14.32
CA ALA A 627 37.85 -45.66 -15.52
C ALA A 627 38.28 -44.92 -16.82
N GLY A 628 38.11 -43.60 -16.88
CA GLY A 628 38.59 -42.71 -17.96
C GLY A 628 40.07 -42.32 -17.84
N GLY A 629 40.76 -42.80 -16.80
CA GLY A 629 42.15 -42.47 -16.51
C GLY A 629 42.33 -41.08 -15.90
N ALA A 630 41.26 -40.40 -15.50
CA ALA A 630 41.29 -39.04 -14.97
C ALA A 630 41.25 -39.00 -13.43
N ILE A 631 41.77 -37.93 -12.84
CA ILE A 631 41.37 -37.48 -11.50
C ILE A 631 40.40 -36.29 -11.62
N PRO A 632 39.59 -35.99 -10.59
CA PRO A 632 38.84 -34.74 -10.53
C PRO A 632 39.75 -33.51 -10.71
N PRO A 633 39.28 -32.42 -11.33
CA PRO A 633 40.06 -31.18 -11.46
C PRO A 633 40.44 -30.63 -10.07
N MET A 634 41.73 -30.35 -9.87
CA MET A 634 42.25 -29.85 -8.60
C MET A 634 42.59 -28.37 -8.70
N LEU A 635 42.09 -27.54 -7.79
CA LEU A 635 42.55 -26.15 -7.66
C LEU A 635 43.96 -26.11 -7.07
N VAL A 636 44.90 -25.55 -7.82
CA VAL A 636 46.29 -25.32 -7.41
C VAL A 636 46.66 -23.85 -7.61
N SER A 637 47.48 -23.27 -6.74
CA SER A 637 47.93 -21.88 -6.88
C SER A 637 48.71 -21.69 -8.17
N GLY A 638 48.34 -20.72 -9.01
CA GLY A 638 49.11 -20.30 -10.18
C GLY A 638 50.21 -19.33 -9.80
N TYR A 639 49.85 -18.23 -9.14
CA TYR A 639 50.79 -17.27 -8.56
C TYR A 639 50.24 -16.63 -7.28
N ILE A 640 51.15 -16.04 -6.50
CA ILE A 640 50.84 -15.07 -5.43
C ILE A 640 51.56 -13.75 -5.69
N THR A 641 51.04 -12.67 -5.14
CA THR A 641 51.72 -11.38 -4.98
C THR A 641 51.79 -11.08 -3.49
N ASP A 642 53.00 -11.02 -2.92
CA ASP A 642 53.18 -10.69 -1.50
C ASP A 642 53.02 -9.19 -1.22
N ASN A 643 53.01 -8.80 0.05
CA ASN A 643 52.75 -7.41 0.45
C ASN A 643 53.77 -6.38 -0.06
N SER A 644 54.95 -6.78 -0.56
CA SER A 644 55.89 -5.89 -1.24
C SER A 644 55.57 -5.65 -2.73
N GLY A 645 54.53 -6.30 -3.26
CA GLY A 645 54.20 -6.30 -4.69
C GLY A 645 54.97 -7.35 -5.50
N LYS A 646 55.81 -8.18 -4.85
CA LYS A 646 56.58 -9.23 -5.52
C LYS A 646 55.68 -10.41 -5.89
N ARG A 647 55.57 -10.66 -7.20
CA ARG A 647 54.95 -11.87 -7.76
C ARG A 647 55.84 -13.10 -7.55
N THR A 648 55.23 -14.25 -7.24
CA THR A 648 55.86 -15.58 -7.23
C THR A 648 54.95 -16.58 -7.92
N ASP A 649 55.39 -17.10 -9.06
CA ASP A 649 54.69 -18.12 -9.86
C ASP A 649 55.03 -19.53 -9.40
N PHE A 650 54.03 -20.41 -9.34
CA PHE A 650 54.17 -21.79 -8.86
C PHE A 650 54.39 -22.77 -10.00
N THR A 651 55.18 -23.81 -9.71
CA THR A 651 55.43 -24.93 -10.61
C THR A 651 55.27 -26.23 -9.83
N TYR A 652 54.39 -27.09 -10.31
CA TYR A 652 54.14 -28.40 -9.72
C TYR A 652 54.92 -29.49 -10.45
N THR A 653 55.31 -30.52 -9.71
CA THR A 653 55.73 -31.80 -10.28
C THR A 653 54.58 -32.79 -10.06
N VAL A 654 53.90 -33.15 -11.15
CA VAL A 654 52.86 -34.18 -11.16
C VAL A 654 53.52 -35.52 -11.46
N THR A 655 53.38 -36.48 -10.55
CA THR A 655 53.91 -37.84 -10.67
C THR A 655 52.77 -38.85 -10.71
N VAL A 656 52.90 -39.89 -11.52
CA VAL A 656 51.90 -40.95 -11.66
C VAL A 656 52.55 -42.32 -11.47
N LYS A 657 51.85 -43.25 -10.83
CA LYS A 657 52.34 -44.63 -10.62
C LYS A 657 51.21 -45.67 -10.64
N LYS A 658 51.43 -46.79 -11.34
CA LYS A 658 50.61 -48.00 -11.24
C LYS A 658 51.47 -49.26 -11.41
N GLY A 659 51.76 -49.95 -10.31
CA GLY A 659 52.75 -51.03 -10.31
C GLY A 659 54.12 -50.52 -10.75
N ASP A 660 54.69 -51.17 -11.77
CA ASP A 660 55.96 -50.78 -12.42
C ASP A 660 55.81 -49.64 -13.45
N LEU A 661 54.58 -49.22 -13.76
CA LEU A 661 54.34 -48.06 -14.63
C LEU A 661 54.52 -46.77 -13.82
N GLU A 662 55.40 -45.89 -14.28
CA GLU A 662 55.62 -44.55 -13.73
C GLU A 662 55.63 -43.47 -14.82
N GLY A 663 55.39 -42.23 -14.42
CA GLY A 663 55.48 -41.05 -15.28
C GLY A 663 55.55 -39.77 -14.45
N SER A 664 56.10 -38.71 -15.03
CA SER A 664 56.25 -37.42 -14.34
C SER A 664 56.21 -36.26 -15.33
N GLN A 665 55.56 -35.16 -14.96
CA GLN A 665 55.50 -33.92 -15.73
C GLN A 665 55.61 -32.71 -14.79
N LYS A 666 56.35 -31.67 -15.22
CA LYS A 666 56.31 -30.35 -14.56
C LYS A 666 55.26 -29.46 -15.21
N VAL A 667 54.55 -28.69 -14.41
CA VAL A 667 53.42 -27.85 -14.84
C VAL A 667 53.45 -26.52 -14.10
N SER A 668 53.44 -25.40 -14.83
CA SER A 668 53.17 -24.06 -14.28
C SER A 668 51.86 -23.58 -14.89
N LEU A 669 50.92 -23.11 -14.08
CA LEU A 669 49.59 -22.74 -14.55
C LEU A 669 49.45 -21.22 -14.66
N THR A 670 49.08 -20.74 -15.85
CA THR A 670 48.67 -19.35 -16.12
C THR A 670 47.16 -19.24 -16.41
N GLY A 671 46.41 -20.32 -16.17
CA GLY A 671 45.00 -20.51 -16.49
C GLY A 671 44.61 -21.97 -16.19
N ALA A 672 43.34 -22.32 -16.38
CA ALA A 672 42.89 -23.72 -16.28
C ALA A 672 43.65 -24.61 -17.27
N GLN A 673 44.13 -25.77 -16.82
CA GLN A 673 44.99 -26.64 -17.63
C GLN A 673 44.63 -28.12 -17.49
N ASN A 674 44.50 -28.78 -18.65
CA ASN A 674 44.37 -30.22 -18.75
C ASN A 674 45.71 -30.81 -19.22
N ILE A 675 46.23 -31.85 -18.56
CA ILE A 675 47.48 -32.54 -18.95
C ILE A 675 47.25 -34.04 -19.16
N GLU A 676 47.97 -34.63 -20.12
CA GLU A 676 48.00 -36.08 -20.34
C GLU A 676 49.39 -36.65 -20.01
N ILE A 677 49.49 -37.47 -18.95
CA ILE A 677 50.73 -38.14 -18.56
C ILE A 677 50.71 -39.60 -19.00
N LYS A 678 51.62 -39.98 -19.90
CA LYS A 678 51.82 -41.38 -20.33
C LYS A 678 52.71 -42.11 -19.34
N ALA A 679 52.13 -43.00 -18.54
CA ALA A 679 52.87 -43.87 -17.64
C ALA A 679 53.48 -45.04 -18.43
N LYS A 680 54.78 -45.26 -18.27
CA LYS A 680 55.55 -46.31 -18.93
C LYS A 680 56.22 -47.20 -17.89
N ALA A 681 56.50 -48.45 -18.25
CA ALA A 681 57.34 -49.30 -17.40
C ALA A 681 58.70 -48.63 -17.21
N LYS A 682 59.17 -48.55 -15.97
CA LYS A 682 60.50 -48.01 -15.66
C LYS A 682 61.55 -48.75 -16.48
N GLU A 683 62.33 -48.04 -17.29
CA GLU A 683 63.43 -48.65 -18.03
C GLU A 683 64.43 -49.24 -17.04
N LYS A 684 64.57 -50.57 -17.04
CA LYS A 684 65.67 -51.22 -16.33
C LYS A 684 66.96 -50.73 -16.99
N PRO A 685 67.95 -50.21 -16.23
CA PRO A 685 69.19 -49.76 -16.82
C PRO A 685 69.81 -50.92 -17.61
N GLN A 686 70.05 -50.71 -18.90
CA GLN A 686 70.83 -51.68 -19.68
C GLN A 686 72.23 -51.77 -19.05
N PRO A 687 72.79 -52.98 -18.86
CA PRO A 687 74.16 -53.11 -18.40
C PRO A 687 75.08 -52.42 -19.41
N GLY A 688 75.88 -51.46 -18.94
CA GLY A 688 76.67 -50.59 -19.80
C GLY A 688 77.68 -51.36 -20.64
N PHE A 689 77.84 -50.97 -21.91
CA PHE A 689 78.76 -51.60 -22.88
C PHE A 689 80.26 -51.42 -22.55
N GLU A 690 80.61 -50.79 -21.43
CA GLU A 690 81.99 -50.62 -20.95
C GLU A 690 82.69 -51.96 -20.67
N ALA A 691 81.93 -53.02 -20.34
CA ALA A 691 82.46 -54.38 -20.17
C ALA A 691 83.11 -54.95 -21.45
N LEU A 692 82.76 -54.44 -22.64
CA LEU A 692 83.33 -54.93 -23.91
C LEU A 692 84.64 -54.23 -24.29
N ALA A 693 84.84 -52.98 -23.86
CA ALA A 693 86.05 -52.22 -24.14
C ALA A 693 87.28 -52.79 -23.42
N VAL A 694 87.10 -53.26 -22.19
CA VAL A 694 88.17 -53.88 -21.38
C VAL A 694 88.64 -55.22 -21.98
N LEU A 695 87.73 -55.98 -22.59
CA LEU A 695 88.06 -57.29 -23.17
C LEU A 695 88.90 -57.18 -24.46
N VAL A 696 88.72 -56.11 -25.25
CA VAL A 696 89.55 -55.85 -26.45
C VAL A 696 90.94 -55.34 -26.05
N ALA A 697 91.05 -54.53 -24.99
CA ALA A 697 92.33 -54.02 -24.50
C ALA A 697 93.26 -55.14 -23.96
N LEU A 698 92.70 -56.22 -23.41
CA LEU A 698 93.46 -57.34 -22.81
C LEU A 698 94.03 -58.36 -23.81
N ILE A 699 93.67 -58.28 -25.09
CA ILE A 699 94.19 -59.18 -26.15
C ILE A 699 95.36 -58.53 -26.92
N GLY A 700 95.54 -57.20 -26.82
CA GLY A 700 96.49 -56.43 -27.64
C GLY A 700 97.98 -56.47 -27.24
N VAL A 701 98.35 -57.10 -26.11
CA VAL A 701 99.71 -56.97 -25.52
C VAL A 701 100.43 -58.32 -25.32
N ALA A 702 100.15 -59.31 -26.18
CA ALA A 702 100.68 -60.67 -26.02
C ALA A 702 101.17 -61.35 -27.32
N ALA A 703 101.63 -60.59 -28.33
CA ALA A 703 102.06 -61.15 -29.62
C ALA A 703 103.18 -60.34 -30.35
N LEU A 704 104.29 -60.04 -29.66
CA LEU A 704 105.44 -59.33 -30.28
C LEU A 704 106.82 -59.90 -29.86
N ALA A 705 106.97 -61.23 -29.92
CA ALA A 705 108.22 -61.91 -29.52
C ALA A 705 108.55 -63.25 -30.23
N ALA A 706 108.04 -63.54 -31.44
CA ALA A 706 108.53 -64.62 -32.31
C ALA A 706 108.06 -64.42 -33.78
N GLY A 707 108.78 -64.84 -34.84
CA GLY A 707 110.13 -65.44 -34.80
C GLY A 707 110.65 -66.11 -36.09
N ARG A 708 110.81 -65.36 -37.20
CA ARG A 708 111.61 -65.69 -38.42
C ARG A 708 111.13 -66.80 -39.40
N ARG A 709 111.37 -66.52 -40.70
CA ARG A 709 111.43 -67.43 -41.89
C ARG A 709 110.07 -68.00 -42.33
N ARG A 710 109.68 -67.96 -43.62
CA ARG A 710 110.27 -68.60 -44.83
C ARG A 710 110.33 -70.12 -44.67
N ASP A 711 109.79 -70.92 -45.57
CA ASP A 711 109.69 -70.69 -47.03
C ASP A 711 108.40 -70.03 -47.56
#